data_AF-A0A966THP8-F1
#
_entry.id   AF-A0A966THP8-F1
#
_cell.length_a   1.000
_cell.length_b   1.000
_cell.length_c   1.000
_cell.angle_alpha   90.00
_cell.angle_beta   90.00
_cell.angle_gamma   90.00
#
_symmetry.space_group_name_H-M   'P 1'
#
loop_
_entity.id
_entity.type
_entity.pdbx_description
1 polymer ?
#
loop_
_entity_poly.entity_id
_entity_poly.type
_entity_poly.pdbx_seq_one_letter_code
_entity_poly.pdbx_strand_id
1 'polypeptide(L)'
;MLPAVSPVEYEEKPLLIDPYVLGVWLGDGSKSSGVISCHEKDAVFIRPEIERRYYKTTDQATKHTFGILGLQAQLKQLGLYGNKTIPRDYLEASPKQRRELLKGLMDTDGNVSKKGQCFFAQSNRAFIEQVAELIRSLGVKASILESEAKIGDKSYGKSWKISFYAHDIFTLPRKEDRTLKNERTFGRYISIQKLDTTGNTQCIKVDRPDGLFLAGDGYICTHNTKSEFASYLLPAWFLGKYPDKKVIQTSHTAELSVGFGRKVRNLIDSEMYHHIFEDVKLKADNKSAGRWATNKGGEYFSIGVGGSVTGKGADLLIIDDPHSEQEAKLAAHKPDIFDSVYEWYTSGPRQRLQPGGSIIIVMTRWSLRDLTGQVIKASQTRGGDEWEVIELPAILPSGKPMWPEFWPLEQLLALKDELPVSKWNAQYQQQPTAEEGAIVKREWWKIWEKERPPSCDFVLQSWDTAFLKHNRADFSACTTWGVWTNEDGETNIILLDAFKERYEFPELKQKAYETYMEWQPDVFLIEAKAAGSPLVFELRRMGIPVSEFSPTKGNDKIVRMNAVADLFASGRIWAPQRKFADEVIEEVAAFPAGEHDDLVDSMTQALLRFRQGGFLSLQSDEEDREPVFHRKVAYY
;
A
#
# COMPACT_ATOMS: atom_id res chain seq x y z
N MET A 1 -7.36 8.80 8.41
CA MET A 1 -7.87 10.03 9.06
C MET A 1 -7.57 11.17 8.10
N LEU A 2 -8.56 11.99 7.70
CA LEU A 2 -8.26 13.10 6.78
C LEU A 2 -7.49 14.22 7.50
N PRO A 3 -6.52 14.87 6.83
CA PRO A 3 -5.74 15.95 7.42
C PRO A 3 -6.62 17.15 7.75
N ALA A 4 -6.21 17.92 8.77
CA ALA A 4 -6.75 19.25 9.01
C ALA A 4 -6.29 20.18 7.88
N VAL A 5 -7.13 21.15 7.53
CA VAL A 5 -6.85 22.09 6.44
C VAL A 5 -6.78 23.49 7.03
N SER A 6 -5.81 24.28 6.57
CA SER A 6 -5.75 25.72 6.88
C SER A 6 -6.95 26.45 6.28
N PRO A 7 -7.25 27.69 6.71
CA PRO A 7 -8.20 28.54 6.00
C PRO A 7 -7.89 28.60 4.51
N VAL A 8 -8.93 28.52 3.67
CA VAL A 8 -8.77 28.69 2.22
C VAL A 8 -8.39 30.14 1.94
N GLU A 9 -7.32 30.39 1.20
CA GLU A 9 -6.86 31.76 0.91
C GLU A 9 -7.58 32.31 -0.34
N TYR A 10 -8.55 33.20 -0.10
CA TYR A 10 -9.15 34.03 -1.15
C TYR A 10 -8.67 35.48 -1.03
N GLU A 11 -8.71 36.23 -2.12
CA GLU A 11 -8.33 37.64 -2.12
C GLU A 11 -9.29 38.50 -1.27
N GLU A 12 -8.78 39.60 -0.73
CA GLU A 12 -9.58 40.59 -0.03
C GLU A 12 -10.47 41.34 -1.03
N LYS A 13 -11.78 41.39 -0.77
CA LYS A 13 -12.77 41.95 -1.70
C LYS A 13 -13.32 43.29 -1.19
N PRO A 14 -13.64 44.26 -2.07
CA PRO A 14 -14.35 45.47 -1.69
C PRO A 14 -15.84 45.17 -1.46
N LEU A 15 -16.19 44.70 -0.26
CA LEU A 15 -17.54 44.30 0.11
C LEU A 15 -18.43 45.52 0.42
N LEU A 16 -19.67 45.53 -0.11
CA LEU A 16 -20.58 46.69 0.01
C LEU A 16 -21.00 46.97 1.46
N ILE A 17 -21.24 45.91 2.22
CA ILE A 17 -21.52 45.96 3.67
C ILE A 17 -20.31 45.36 4.38
N ASP A 18 -19.90 45.97 5.49
CA ASP A 18 -18.84 45.42 6.33
C ASP A 18 -19.22 43.99 6.79
N PRO A 19 -18.31 43.01 6.71
CA PRO A 19 -18.62 41.61 7.03
C PRO A 19 -19.24 41.41 8.41
N TYR A 20 -18.73 42.09 9.45
CA TYR A 20 -19.28 41.99 10.80
C TYR A 20 -20.70 42.53 10.87
N VAL A 21 -20.93 43.72 10.27
CA VAL A 21 -22.25 44.36 10.24
C VAL A 21 -23.26 43.49 9.51
N LEU A 22 -22.86 42.87 8.39
CA LEU A 22 -23.71 41.91 7.69
C LEU A 22 -24.01 40.68 8.55
N GLY A 23 -23.01 40.14 9.27
CA GLY A 23 -23.19 39.00 10.17
C GLY A 23 -24.19 39.28 11.29
N VAL A 24 -24.10 40.46 11.90
CA VAL A 24 -25.06 40.91 12.93
C VAL A 24 -26.48 40.98 12.35
N TRP A 25 -26.64 41.55 11.15
CA TRP A 25 -27.96 41.62 10.50
C TRP A 25 -28.49 40.24 10.09
N LEU A 26 -27.62 39.33 9.64
CA LEU A 26 -28.03 37.98 9.26
C LEU A 26 -28.57 37.20 10.47
N GLY A 27 -27.96 37.34 11.65
CA GLY A 27 -28.51 36.78 12.90
C GLY A 27 -29.77 37.51 13.36
N ASP A 28 -29.61 38.67 13.98
CA ASP A 28 -30.67 39.39 14.71
C ASP A 28 -31.42 40.46 13.88
N GLY A 29 -31.08 40.65 12.60
CA GLY A 29 -31.69 41.66 11.75
C GLY A 29 -33.13 41.35 11.31
N SER A 30 -33.89 42.40 11.01
CA SER A 30 -35.19 42.31 10.35
C SER A 30 -35.03 41.93 8.89
N LYS A 31 -35.86 41.02 8.38
CA LYS A 31 -35.87 40.65 6.95
C LYS A 31 -36.27 41.79 6.03
N SER A 32 -36.99 42.80 6.53
CA SER A 32 -37.59 43.88 5.74
C SER A 32 -37.03 45.26 6.04
N SER A 33 -36.00 45.37 6.89
CA SER A 33 -35.38 46.65 7.25
C SER A 33 -33.95 46.47 7.76
N GLY A 34 -33.20 47.57 7.84
CA GLY A 34 -31.87 47.62 8.49
C GLY A 34 -31.93 47.66 10.02
N VAL A 35 -32.99 47.11 10.63
CA VAL A 35 -33.20 47.09 12.08
C VAL A 35 -32.68 45.78 12.66
N ILE A 36 -31.97 45.85 13.78
CA ILE A 36 -31.47 44.72 14.56
C ILE A 36 -32.31 44.58 15.83
N SER A 37 -32.69 43.35 16.17
CA SER A 37 -33.42 43.00 17.39
C SER A 37 -32.51 42.22 18.33
N CYS A 38 -31.90 42.89 19.32
CA CYS A 38 -30.99 42.24 20.24
C CYS A 38 -31.27 42.66 21.69
N HIS A 39 -30.96 41.77 22.64
CA HIS A 39 -31.12 42.07 24.05
C HIS A 39 -30.20 43.24 24.48
N GLU A 40 -30.63 44.10 25.42
CA GLU A 40 -29.91 45.32 25.82
C GLU A 40 -28.46 45.04 26.24
N LYS A 41 -28.23 43.92 26.94
CA LYS A 41 -26.89 43.47 27.38
C LYS A 41 -25.92 43.21 26.22
N ASP A 42 -26.41 42.81 25.06
CA ASP A 42 -25.59 42.56 23.88
C ASP A 42 -25.51 43.81 23.00
N ALA A 43 -26.57 44.63 22.96
CA ALA A 43 -26.60 45.92 22.25
C ALA A 43 -25.48 46.87 22.68
N VAL A 44 -25.12 46.88 23.97
CA VAL A 44 -24.04 47.72 24.54
C VAL A 44 -22.66 47.40 23.93
N PHE A 45 -22.45 46.19 23.41
CA PHE A 45 -21.21 45.82 22.74
C PHE A 45 -21.34 45.87 21.21
N ILE A 46 -22.48 45.43 20.67
CA ILE A 46 -22.70 45.36 19.22
C ILE A 46 -22.79 46.77 18.60
N ARG A 47 -23.51 47.71 19.23
CA ARG A 47 -23.67 49.07 18.67
C ARG A 47 -22.33 49.82 18.53
N PRO A 48 -21.47 49.90 19.58
CA PRO A 48 -20.16 50.53 19.43
C PRO A 48 -19.27 49.86 18.38
N GLU A 49 -19.38 48.54 18.23
CA GLU A 49 -18.59 47.78 17.26
C GLU A 49 -19.01 48.07 15.82
N ILE A 50 -20.32 48.25 15.58
CA ILE A 50 -20.88 48.75 14.31
C ILE A 50 -20.42 50.19 14.04
N GLU A 51 -20.46 51.06 15.05
CA GLU A 51 -20.05 52.47 14.91
C GLU A 51 -18.57 52.65 14.62
N ARG A 52 -17.71 51.80 15.20
CA ARG A 52 -16.27 51.72 14.89
C ARG A 52 -15.99 51.37 13.42
N ARG A 53 -16.94 50.72 12.74
CA ARG A 53 -16.90 50.40 11.31
C ARG A 53 -17.56 51.48 10.45
N TYR A 54 -17.76 52.67 11.01
CA TYR A 54 -18.30 53.86 10.32
C TYR A 54 -19.80 53.79 9.97
N TYR A 55 -20.57 52.91 10.61
CA TYR A 55 -22.02 52.86 10.47
C TYR A 55 -22.70 53.66 11.59
N LYS A 56 -23.73 54.45 11.27
CA LYS A 56 -24.51 55.18 12.29
C LYS A 56 -25.68 54.33 12.77
N THR A 57 -25.85 54.19 14.09
CA THR A 57 -27.01 53.53 14.69
C THR A 57 -28.09 54.54 15.07
N THR A 58 -29.35 54.10 15.07
CA THR A 58 -30.52 54.93 15.43
C THR A 58 -31.41 54.18 16.41
N ASP A 59 -31.98 54.90 17.38
CA ASP A 59 -32.95 54.31 18.29
C ASP A 59 -34.27 53.99 17.57
N GLN A 60 -34.99 53.01 18.11
CA GLN A 60 -36.28 52.54 17.62
C GLN A 60 -37.30 52.57 18.76
N ALA A 61 -38.59 52.43 18.42
CA ALA A 61 -39.67 52.53 19.40
C ALA A 61 -39.57 51.49 20.55
N THR A 62 -38.93 50.35 20.30
CA THR A 62 -38.69 49.31 21.30
C THR A 62 -37.25 49.32 21.82
N LYS A 63 -37.08 49.17 23.14
CA LYS A 63 -35.76 49.20 23.81
C LYS A 63 -34.81 48.06 23.38
N HIS A 64 -35.33 47.01 22.76
CA HIS A 64 -34.56 45.85 22.28
C HIS A 64 -34.23 45.91 20.78
N THR A 65 -34.41 47.07 20.14
CA THR A 65 -34.20 47.22 18.70
C THR A 65 -33.42 48.48 18.39
N PHE A 66 -32.61 48.43 17.34
CA PHE A 66 -31.92 49.60 16.81
C PHE A 66 -31.78 49.53 15.30
N GLY A 67 -31.83 50.68 14.63
CA GLY A 67 -31.63 50.80 13.19
C GLY A 67 -30.17 51.06 12.84
N ILE A 68 -29.75 50.63 11.67
CA ILE A 68 -28.46 50.99 11.05
C ILE A 68 -28.75 51.84 9.83
N LEU A 69 -28.32 53.10 9.84
CA LEU A 69 -28.61 54.06 8.80
C LEU A 69 -27.98 53.64 7.47
N GLY A 70 -28.73 53.69 6.37
CA GLY A 70 -28.26 53.33 5.03
C GLY A 70 -28.21 51.82 4.72
N LEU A 71 -28.22 50.97 5.76
CA LEU A 71 -28.10 49.52 5.59
C LEU A 71 -29.21 48.92 4.72
N GLN A 72 -30.45 49.39 4.86
CA GLN A 72 -31.56 48.89 4.05
C GLN A 72 -31.34 49.09 2.54
N ALA A 73 -30.71 50.20 2.12
CA ALA A 73 -30.41 50.45 0.72
C ALA A 73 -29.32 49.48 0.22
N GLN A 74 -28.27 49.26 1.01
CA GLN A 74 -27.21 48.30 0.70
C GLN A 74 -27.72 46.86 0.64
N LEU A 75 -28.62 46.47 1.56
CA LEU A 75 -29.25 45.14 1.56
C LEU A 75 -30.11 44.91 0.32
N LYS A 76 -30.84 45.93 -0.15
CA LYS A 76 -31.58 45.87 -1.42
C LYS A 76 -30.63 45.69 -2.60
N GLN A 77 -29.51 46.41 -2.61
CA GLN A 77 -28.51 46.32 -3.67
C GLN A 77 -27.85 44.93 -3.74
N LEU A 78 -27.64 44.26 -2.60
CA LEU A 78 -27.13 42.89 -2.54
C LEU A 78 -28.20 41.81 -2.74
N GLY A 79 -29.47 42.19 -2.96
CA GLY A 79 -30.57 41.22 -3.12
C GLY A 79 -30.94 40.48 -1.82
N LEU A 80 -30.53 40.98 -0.65
CA LEU A 80 -30.80 40.37 0.66
C LEU A 80 -32.13 40.81 1.28
N TYR A 81 -32.83 41.76 0.65
CA TYR A 81 -34.11 42.24 1.13
C TYR A 81 -35.16 41.13 1.09
N GLY A 82 -35.70 40.74 2.25
CA GLY A 82 -36.63 39.62 2.39
C GLY A 82 -35.96 38.24 2.40
N ASN A 83 -34.65 38.15 2.14
CA ASN A 83 -33.91 36.90 1.98
C ASN A 83 -32.58 36.90 2.75
N LYS A 84 -32.57 36.25 3.92
CA LYS A 84 -31.36 36.13 4.76
C LYS A 84 -30.49 34.98 4.29
N THR A 85 -29.54 35.30 3.41
CA THR A 85 -28.52 34.37 2.89
C THR A 85 -27.16 35.05 2.90
N ILE A 86 -26.09 34.28 3.00
CA ILE A 86 -24.73 34.80 2.86
C ILE A 86 -24.42 34.94 1.36
N PRO A 87 -24.13 36.15 0.83
CA PRO A 87 -23.75 36.28 -0.58
C PRO A 87 -22.42 35.58 -0.87
N ARG A 88 -22.28 35.04 -2.08
CA ARG A 88 -21.09 34.27 -2.47
C ARG A 88 -19.79 35.07 -2.33
N ASP A 89 -19.82 36.36 -2.64
CA ASP A 89 -18.66 37.24 -2.47
C ASP A 89 -18.14 37.30 -1.04
N TYR A 90 -19.01 37.11 -0.04
CA TYR A 90 -18.60 37.03 1.36
C TYR A 90 -18.06 35.65 1.75
N LEU A 91 -18.56 34.57 1.13
CA LEU A 91 -18.05 33.19 1.32
C LEU A 91 -16.70 32.96 0.61
N GLU A 92 -16.37 33.79 -0.38
CA GLU A 92 -15.11 33.78 -1.13
C GLU A 92 -14.26 35.02 -0.86
N ALA A 93 -14.50 35.68 0.28
CA ALA A 93 -13.69 36.80 0.75
C ALA A 93 -12.44 36.30 1.49
N SER A 94 -11.49 37.20 1.79
CA SER A 94 -10.29 36.84 2.54
C SER A 94 -10.61 36.17 3.89
N PRO A 95 -9.71 35.31 4.43
CA PRO A 95 -9.94 34.68 5.74
C PRO A 95 -10.30 35.67 6.84
N LYS A 96 -9.72 36.88 6.80
CA LYS A 96 -10.02 37.98 7.72
C LYS A 96 -11.47 38.44 7.59
N GLN A 97 -11.94 38.74 6.38
CA GLN A 97 -13.31 39.20 6.13
C GLN A 97 -14.35 38.13 6.49
N ARG A 98 -14.09 36.85 6.16
CA ARG A 98 -14.95 35.73 6.56
C ARG A 98 -15.02 35.53 8.07
N ARG A 99 -13.90 35.74 8.77
CA ARG A 99 -13.86 35.67 10.23
C ARG A 99 -14.69 36.79 10.87
N GLU A 100 -14.61 38.01 10.35
CA GLU A 100 -15.45 39.12 10.81
C GLU A 100 -16.95 38.87 10.57
N LEU A 101 -17.31 38.29 9.42
CA LEU A 101 -18.67 37.83 9.17
C LEU A 101 -19.14 36.79 10.19
N LEU A 102 -18.30 35.79 10.46
CA LEU A 102 -18.59 34.76 11.45
C LEU A 102 -18.76 35.39 12.85
N LYS A 103 -17.93 36.36 13.23
CA LYS A 103 -18.07 37.08 14.51
C LYS A 103 -19.42 37.76 14.66
N GLY A 104 -19.92 38.44 13.62
CA GLY A 104 -21.23 39.07 13.67
C GLY A 104 -22.37 38.07 13.86
N LEU A 105 -22.31 36.93 13.17
CA LEU A 105 -23.26 35.82 13.33
C LEU A 105 -23.19 35.20 14.73
N MET A 106 -21.98 35.02 15.25
CA MET A 106 -21.76 34.36 16.54
C MET A 106 -22.08 35.28 17.73
N ASP A 107 -21.85 36.58 17.60
CA ASP A 107 -22.19 37.56 18.64
C ASP A 107 -23.70 37.69 18.84
N THR A 108 -24.48 37.50 17.78
CA THR A 108 -25.95 37.46 17.82
C THR A 108 -26.44 36.06 18.22
N ASP A 109 -26.70 35.20 17.25
CA ASP A 109 -27.32 33.89 17.41
C ASP A 109 -26.37 32.78 17.88
N GLY A 110 -25.06 33.04 17.94
CA GLY A 110 -24.07 32.07 18.40
C GLY A 110 -23.97 31.93 19.92
N ASN A 111 -23.57 30.73 20.36
CA ASN A 111 -23.36 30.44 21.78
C ASN A 111 -22.15 29.52 21.98
N VAL A 112 -21.67 29.44 23.22
CA VAL A 112 -20.53 28.62 23.63
C VAL A 112 -20.88 27.87 24.92
N SER A 113 -20.50 26.60 25.00
CA SER A 113 -20.75 25.73 26.15
C SER A 113 -19.76 26.02 27.29
N LYS A 114 -19.98 25.46 28.49
CA LYS A 114 -18.98 25.56 29.57
C LYS A 114 -17.68 24.80 29.25
N LYS A 115 -17.72 23.88 28.29
CA LYS A 115 -16.58 23.10 27.79
C LYS A 115 -15.93 23.73 26.54
N GLY A 116 -16.29 24.97 26.20
CA GLY A 116 -15.79 25.72 25.04
C GLY A 116 -16.21 25.19 23.67
N GLN A 117 -17.28 24.39 23.61
CA GLN A 117 -17.89 24.00 22.33
C GLN A 117 -18.81 25.10 21.84
N CYS A 118 -18.58 25.57 20.61
CA CYS A 118 -19.33 26.63 19.98
C CYS A 118 -20.52 26.07 19.20
N PHE A 119 -21.62 26.82 19.18
CA PHE A 119 -22.87 26.43 18.55
C PHE A 119 -23.53 27.59 17.83
N PHE A 120 -24.19 27.28 16.73
CA PHE A 120 -25.06 28.18 15.99
C PHE A 120 -26.29 27.39 15.56
N ALA A 121 -27.51 27.89 15.79
CA ALA A 121 -28.73 27.13 15.53
C ALA A 121 -29.80 27.97 14.82
N GLN A 122 -30.45 27.38 13.83
CA GLN A 122 -31.56 28.00 13.09
C GLN A 122 -32.49 26.91 12.51
N SER A 123 -33.74 27.29 12.32
CA SER A 123 -34.81 26.65 11.56
C SER A 123 -34.69 26.76 10.03
N ASN A 124 -33.78 27.57 9.47
CA ASN A 124 -33.53 27.59 8.03
C ASN A 124 -32.31 26.73 7.69
N ARG A 125 -32.55 25.55 7.11
CA ARG A 125 -31.50 24.59 6.73
C ARG A 125 -30.50 25.15 5.72
N ALA A 126 -30.96 25.82 4.66
CA ALA A 126 -30.08 26.34 3.62
C ALA A 126 -29.12 27.41 4.18
N PHE A 127 -29.63 28.26 5.09
CA PHE A 127 -28.78 29.24 5.77
C PHE A 127 -27.78 28.58 6.73
N ILE A 128 -28.18 27.52 7.44
CA ILE A 128 -27.26 26.73 8.27
C ILE A 128 -26.15 26.06 7.44
N GLU A 129 -26.47 25.57 6.25
CA GLU A 129 -25.49 25.00 5.33
C GLU A 129 -24.47 26.06 4.87
N GLN A 130 -24.91 27.30 4.57
CA GLN A 130 -24.03 28.43 4.26
C GLN A 130 -23.12 28.84 5.43
N VAL A 131 -23.66 28.88 6.66
CA VAL A 131 -22.84 29.18 7.86
C VAL A 131 -21.84 28.05 8.13
N ALA A 132 -22.22 26.79 7.90
CA ALA A 132 -21.31 25.66 8.03
C ALA A 132 -20.21 25.69 6.97
N GLU A 133 -20.52 26.06 5.73
CA GLU A 133 -19.54 26.33 4.67
C GLU A 133 -18.56 27.42 5.09
N LEU A 134 -19.06 28.56 5.58
CA LEU A 134 -18.24 29.66 6.10
C LEU A 134 -17.26 29.18 7.16
N ILE A 135 -17.73 28.42 8.16
CA ILE A 135 -16.87 27.88 9.23
C ILE A 135 -15.82 26.91 8.67
N ARG A 136 -16.22 25.98 7.79
CA ARG A 136 -15.30 24.99 7.19
C ARG A 136 -14.25 25.62 6.28
N SER A 137 -14.61 26.69 5.59
CA SER A 137 -13.71 27.46 4.72
C SER A 137 -12.60 28.17 5.53
N LEU A 138 -12.80 28.38 6.83
CA LEU A 138 -11.79 28.89 7.78
C LEU A 138 -10.93 27.76 8.39
N GLY A 139 -10.97 26.56 7.83
CA GLY A 139 -10.23 25.40 8.31
C GLY A 139 -10.87 24.69 9.52
N VAL A 140 -12.00 25.21 10.01
CA VAL A 140 -12.62 24.71 11.25
C VAL A 140 -13.55 23.52 10.96
N LYS A 141 -13.39 22.44 11.72
CA LYS A 141 -14.29 21.28 11.64
C LYS A 141 -15.65 21.62 12.26
N ALA A 142 -16.69 21.64 11.42
CA ALA A 142 -18.07 21.89 11.84
C ALA A 142 -19.04 20.76 11.42
N SER A 143 -19.84 20.30 12.38
CA SER A 143 -20.88 19.28 12.19
C SER A 143 -22.26 19.90 12.33
N ILE A 144 -23.21 19.50 11.48
CA ILE A 144 -24.62 19.90 11.58
C ILE A 144 -25.39 18.74 12.21
N LEU A 145 -26.18 19.05 13.24
CA LEU A 145 -27.10 18.12 13.88
C LEU A 145 -28.54 18.59 13.62
N GLU A 146 -29.40 17.70 13.15
CA GLU A 146 -30.85 17.94 13.05
C GLU A 146 -31.53 17.56 14.37
N SER A 147 -32.43 18.42 14.84
CA SER A 147 -33.21 18.21 16.06
C SER A 147 -34.61 18.82 15.92
N GLU A 148 -35.56 18.37 16.75
CA GLU A 148 -36.83 19.09 16.90
C GLU A 148 -36.68 20.24 17.91
N ALA A 149 -37.09 21.45 17.51
CA ALA A 149 -37.18 22.58 18.41
C ALA A 149 -38.38 22.36 19.35
N LYS A 150 -38.13 22.13 20.64
CA LYS A 150 -39.17 22.00 21.66
C LYS A 150 -39.04 23.10 22.69
N ILE A 151 -40.17 23.73 23.05
CA ILE A 151 -40.29 24.60 24.23
C ILE A 151 -41.36 23.97 25.12
N GLY A 152 -40.93 23.39 26.24
CA GLY A 152 -41.77 22.50 27.04
C GLY A 152 -42.19 21.27 26.23
N ASP A 153 -43.47 20.91 26.28
CA ASP A 153 -44.04 19.79 25.52
C ASP A 153 -44.44 20.15 24.08
N LYS A 154 -44.31 21.43 23.68
CA LYS A 154 -44.69 21.88 22.32
C LYS A 154 -43.50 21.83 21.36
N SER A 155 -43.69 21.15 20.22
CA SER A 155 -42.76 21.12 19.09
C SER A 155 -43.05 22.29 18.14
N TYR A 156 -41.99 23.00 17.73
CA TYR A 156 -42.01 24.16 16.83
C TYR A 156 -41.36 23.85 15.48
N GLY A 157 -41.21 22.55 15.16
CA GLY A 157 -40.62 22.09 13.91
C GLY A 157 -39.13 21.77 14.02
N LYS A 158 -38.50 21.59 12.86
CA LYS A 158 -37.09 21.19 12.76
C LYS A 158 -36.15 22.37 13.02
N SER A 159 -35.05 22.10 13.70
CA SER A 159 -33.95 23.03 13.96
C SER A 159 -32.62 22.33 13.69
N TRP A 160 -31.74 23.02 13.00
CA TRP A 160 -30.41 22.54 12.67
C TRP A 160 -29.39 23.31 13.50
N LYS A 161 -28.49 22.57 14.13
CA LYS A 161 -27.48 23.09 15.04
C LYS A 161 -26.09 22.74 14.53
N ILE A 162 -25.30 23.76 14.24
CA ILE A 162 -23.87 23.62 13.97
C ILE A 162 -23.14 23.49 15.30
N SER A 163 -22.20 22.55 15.39
CA SER A 163 -21.33 22.35 16.55
C SER A 163 -19.88 22.29 16.09
N PHE A 164 -19.02 23.09 16.72
CA PHE A 164 -17.60 23.20 16.36
C PHE A 164 -16.75 23.72 17.52
N TYR A 165 -15.43 23.71 17.34
CA TYR A 165 -14.46 24.28 18.27
C TYR A 165 -13.58 25.27 17.50
N ALA A 166 -13.58 26.52 17.93
CA ALA A 166 -12.71 27.57 17.41
C ALA A 166 -12.57 28.68 18.47
N HIS A 167 -11.53 29.50 18.31
CA HIS A 167 -11.29 30.74 19.05
C HIS A 167 -11.19 31.89 18.03
N ASP A 168 -11.23 33.13 18.53
CA ASP A 168 -11.30 34.36 17.72
C ASP A 168 -12.50 34.33 16.76
N ILE A 169 -13.68 34.04 17.34
CA ILE A 169 -14.95 33.97 16.61
C ILE A 169 -16.09 34.74 17.30
N PHE A 170 -15.84 35.37 18.44
CA PHE A 170 -16.74 36.32 19.08
C PHE A 170 -16.03 37.66 19.30
N THR A 171 -16.78 38.75 19.22
CA THR A 171 -16.31 40.07 19.70
C THR A 171 -16.77 40.31 21.13
N LEU A 172 -17.87 39.68 21.55
CA LEU A 172 -18.37 39.71 22.92
C LEU A 172 -17.40 38.99 23.88
N PRO A 173 -16.72 39.71 24.82
CA PRO A 173 -15.71 39.09 25.68
C PRO A 173 -16.27 37.92 26.51
N ARG A 174 -17.50 38.06 27.02
CA ARG A 174 -18.20 37.02 27.79
C ARG A 174 -18.36 35.68 27.05
N LYS A 175 -18.39 35.70 25.71
CA LYS A 175 -18.49 34.51 24.86
C LYS A 175 -17.07 34.06 24.44
N GLU A 176 -16.22 34.99 24.02
CA GLU A 176 -14.86 34.68 23.58
C GLU A 176 -14.01 34.03 24.68
N ASP A 177 -14.08 34.52 25.92
CA ASP A 177 -13.33 33.98 27.07
C ASP A 177 -13.67 32.52 27.40
N ARG A 178 -14.81 32.02 26.91
CA ARG A 178 -15.27 30.65 27.13
C ARG A 178 -14.85 29.70 26.02
N THR A 179 -14.27 30.20 24.92
CA THR A 179 -13.79 29.36 23.82
C THR A 179 -12.57 28.54 24.25
N LEU A 180 -12.35 27.39 23.60
CA LEU A 180 -11.12 26.62 23.80
C LEU A 180 -10.00 27.22 22.93
N LYS A 181 -8.94 27.71 23.58
CA LYS A 181 -7.76 28.31 22.93
C LYS A 181 -6.79 27.29 22.35
N ASN A 182 -6.81 26.05 22.86
CA ASN A 182 -5.92 24.98 22.38
C ASN A 182 -6.52 24.29 21.16
N GLU A 183 -5.68 24.04 20.14
CA GLU A 183 -6.07 23.24 18.99
C GLU A 183 -6.32 21.79 19.39
N ARG A 184 -7.47 21.25 18.96
CA ARG A 184 -7.76 19.82 19.07
C ARG A 184 -7.63 19.17 17.70
N THR A 185 -6.72 18.21 17.59
CA THR A 185 -6.62 17.30 16.45
C THR A 185 -7.77 16.31 16.50
N PHE A 186 -8.84 16.59 15.76
CA PHE A 186 -9.94 15.64 15.57
C PHE A 186 -9.87 15.04 14.17
N GLY A 187 -9.88 13.71 14.08
CA GLY A 187 -10.09 13.03 12.82
C GLY A 187 -11.46 13.34 12.21
N ARG A 188 -11.53 13.60 10.90
CA ARG A 188 -12.80 13.66 10.16
C ARG A 188 -13.19 12.22 9.76
N TYR A 189 -14.44 11.86 10.02
CA TYR A 189 -15.08 10.63 9.55
C TYR A 189 -16.11 11.03 8.48
N ILE A 190 -16.14 10.34 7.35
CA ILE A 190 -17.10 10.59 6.26
C ILE A 190 -18.10 9.43 6.27
N SER A 191 -19.39 9.75 6.24
CA SER A 191 -20.44 8.77 5.97
C SER A 191 -20.73 8.76 4.47
N ILE A 192 -20.69 7.57 3.86
CA ILE A 192 -21.00 7.39 2.45
C ILE A 192 -22.50 7.12 2.36
N GLN A 193 -23.22 7.98 1.64
CA GLN A 193 -24.65 7.79 1.36
C GLN A 193 -24.85 7.62 -0.14
N LYS A 194 -25.72 6.67 -0.50
CA LYS A 194 -26.14 6.46 -1.88
C LYS A 194 -27.13 7.58 -2.24
N LEU A 195 -26.88 8.30 -3.32
CA LEU A 195 -27.82 9.31 -3.84
C LEU A 195 -28.93 8.63 -4.66
N ASP A 196 -30.14 9.19 -4.59
CA ASP A 196 -31.32 8.68 -5.30
C ASP A 196 -31.42 9.19 -6.75
N THR A 197 -30.66 10.25 -7.07
CA THR A 197 -30.53 10.82 -8.41
C THR A 197 -29.13 10.60 -8.95
N THR A 198 -29.05 10.33 -10.24
CA THR A 198 -27.80 10.15 -10.96
C THR A 198 -27.65 11.25 -12.02
N GLY A 199 -26.42 11.60 -12.44
CA GLY A 199 -26.14 12.80 -13.26
C GLY A 199 -24.72 12.78 -13.81
N ASN A 200 -24.47 13.45 -14.96
CA ASN A 200 -23.14 13.71 -15.55
C ASN A 200 -22.12 14.20 -14.51
N THR A 201 -20.97 13.52 -14.37
CA THR A 201 -19.83 13.94 -13.54
C THR A 201 -18.52 13.96 -14.34
N GLN A 202 -17.81 15.07 -14.29
CA GLN A 202 -16.51 15.19 -14.92
C GLN A 202 -15.45 15.04 -13.84
N CYS A 203 -14.55 14.06 -13.97
CA CYS A 203 -13.40 13.96 -13.09
C CYS A 203 -12.49 15.17 -13.31
N ILE A 204 -12.07 15.81 -12.21
CA ILE A 204 -11.15 16.94 -12.23
C ILE A 204 -9.78 16.50 -11.73
N LYS A 205 -8.73 17.00 -12.38
CA LYS A 205 -7.34 16.96 -11.88
C LYS A 205 -6.91 18.40 -11.67
N VAL A 206 -6.35 18.70 -10.50
CA VAL A 206 -5.80 20.02 -10.20
C VAL A 206 -4.31 20.05 -10.56
N ASP A 207 -3.83 21.20 -11.00
CA ASP A 207 -2.42 21.45 -11.36
C ASP A 207 -1.52 21.63 -10.11
N ARG A 208 -2.12 21.48 -8.91
CA ARG A 208 -1.41 21.57 -7.65
C ARG A 208 -0.45 20.37 -7.52
N PRO A 209 0.83 20.57 -7.17
CA PRO A 209 1.82 19.49 -7.28
C PRO A 209 1.56 18.25 -6.40
N ASP A 210 0.85 18.41 -5.28
CA ASP A 210 0.45 17.28 -4.42
C ASP A 210 -0.83 16.57 -4.89
N GLY A 211 -1.49 17.04 -5.96
CA GLY A 211 -2.73 16.48 -6.49
C GLY A 211 -3.91 16.52 -5.52
N LEU A 212 -3.74 17.16 -4.34
CA LEU A 212 -4.76 17.28 -3.32
C LEU A 212 -5.62 18.49 -3.63
N PHE A 213 -6.93 18.31 -3.52
CA PHE A 213 -7.90 19.39 -3.65
C PHE A 213 -8.98 19.29 -2.58
N LEU A 214 -9.58 20.44 -2.28
CA LEU A 214 -10.73 20.53 -1.40
C LEU A 214 -12.00 20.36 -2.24
N ALA A 215 -12.78 19.33 -1.94
CA ALA A 215 -14.00 19.02 -2.70
C ALA A 215 -15.27 19.44 -1.93
N GLY A 216 -16.17 20.10 -2.66
CA GLY A 216 -17.50 20.55 -2.20
C GLY A 216 -17.48 21.56 -1.06
N ASP A 217 -18.67 21.93 -0.60
CA ASP A 217 -18.89 22.93 0.48
C ASP A 217 -18.40 22.45 1.86
N GLY A 218 -17.99 21.17 1.94
CA GLY A 218 -17.35 20.58 3.11
C GLY A 218 -15.85 20.91 3.24
N TYR A 219 -15.24 21.44 2.18
CA TYR A 219 -13.79 21.65 2.05
C TYR A 219 -13.02 20.41 2.51
N ILE A 220 -13.38 19.26 1.92
CA ILE A 220 -12.81 17.95 2.27
C ILE A 220 -11.59 17.72 1.39
N CYS A 221 -10.42 17.55 2.01
CA CYS A 221 -9.19 17.20 1.30
C CYS A 221 -9.28 15.79 0.69
N THR A 222 -9.01 15.66 -0.61
CA THR A 222 -9.08 14.41 -1.38
C THR A 222 -8.01 14.35 -2.49
N HIS A 223 -7.73 13.16 -3.05
CA HIS A 223 -6.82 12.92 -4.19
C HIS A 223 -7.34 11.81 -5.14
N ASN A 224 -6.68 11.63 -6.29
CA ASN A 224 -6.95 10.54 -7.25
C ASN A 224 -6.08 9.29 -6.95
N THR A 225 -6.59 8.06 -7.13
CA THR A 225 -5.89 6.79 -6.83
C THR A 225 -5.83 5.80 -8.01
N LYS A 226 -4.79 4.94 -8.06
CA LYS A 226 -4.54 3.94 -9.12
C LYS A 226 -5.74 3.00 -9.38
N SER A 227 -6.33 2.46 -8.32
CA SER A 227 -7.47 1.54 -8.41
C SER A 227 -8.75 2.26 -8.84
N GLU A 228 -8.86 3.58 -8.65
CA GLU A 228 -10.01 4.33 -9.16
C GLU A 228 -10.02 4.34 -10.70
N PHE A 229 -8.85 4.45 -11.35
CA PHE A 229 -8.77 4.37 -12.81
C PHE A 229 -8.96 2.94 -13.33
N ALA A 230 -8.15 1.99 -12.85
CA ALA A 230 -8.12 0.64 -13.39
C ALA A 230 -9.35 -0.19 -13.01
N SER A 231 -9.81 -0.10 -11.76
CA SER A 231 -10.82 -0.99 -11.18
C SER A 231 -12.22 -0.37 -11.14
N TYR A 232 -12.37 0.90 -11.52
CA TYR A 232 -13.67 1.57 -11.52
C TYR A 232 -13.98 2.28 -12.83
N LEU A 233 -13.18 3.27 -13.23
CA LEU A 233 -13.49 4.08 -14.41
C LEU A 233 -13.29 3.31 -15.72
N LEU A 234 -12.21 2.54 -15.84
CA LEU A 234 -11.91 1.74 -17.02
C LEU A 234 -12.99 0.70 -17.36
N PRO A 235 -13.42 -0.21 -16.45
CA PRO A 235 -14.44 -1.19 -16.78
C PRO A 235 -15.80 -0.57 -17.09
N ALA A 236 -16.13 0.57 -16.47
CA ALA A 236 -17.32 1.33 -16.83
C ALA A 236 -17.22 1.86 -18.26
N TRP A 237 -16.14 2.57 -18.59
CA TRP A 237 -15.92 3.08 -19.95
C TRP A 237 -15.91 1.95 -21.01
N PHE A 238 -15.28 0.82 -20.69
CA PHE A 238 -15.21 -0.34 -21.59
C PHE A 238 -16.59 -0.89 -21.92
N LEU A 239 -17.45 -1.08 -20.91
CA LEU A 239 -18.82 -1.57 -21.12
C LEU A 239 -19.72 -0.52 -21.78
N GLY A 240 -19.35 0.76 -21.77
CA GLY A 240 -20.08 1.81 -22.47
C GLY A 240 -19.81 1.75 -23.95
N LYS A 241 -18.54 1.55 -24.30
CA LYS A 241 -18.08 1.43 -25.68
C LYS A 241 -18.41 0.05 -26.28
N TYR A 242 -18.37 -1.00 -25.48
CA TYR A 242 -18.58 -2.38 -25.91
C TYR A 242 -19.59 -3.10 -24.98
N PRO A 243 -20.88 -2.78 -25.12
CA PRO A 243 -21.89 -3.19 -24.14
C PRO A 243 -22.29 -4.66 -24.22
N ASP A 244 -21.93 -5.39 -25.26
CA ASP A 244 -22.11 -6.84 -25.41
C ASP A 244 -20.96 -7.66 -24.81
N LYS A 245 -19.89 -6.99 -24.36
CA LYS A 245 -18.65 -7.59 -23.87
C LYS A 245 -18.68 -7.91 -22.39
N LYS A 246 -17.80 -8.82 -21.97
CA LYS A 246 -17.76 -9.36 -20.61
C LYS A 246 -16.53 -8.90 -19.86
N VAL A 247 -16.73 -8.40 -18.64
CA VAL A 247 -15.67 -7.97 -17.72
C VAL A 247 -15.61 -8.92 -16.53
N ILE A 248 -14.43 -9.43 -16.23
CA ILE A 248 -14.14 -10.09 -14.96
C ILE A 248 -13.20 -9.19 -14.17
N GLN A 249 -13.57 -8.91 -12.93
CA GLN A 249 -12.73 -8.14 -12.03
C GLN A 249 -12.35 -8.95 -10.80
N THR A 250 -11.07 -8.86 -10.44
CA THR A 250 -10.48 -9.64 -9.38
C THR A 250 -9.60 -8.77 -8.48
N SER A 251 -9.56 -9.12 -7.21
CA SER A 251 -8.64 -8.53 -6.22
C SER A 251 -8.34 -9.58 -5.13
N HIS A 252 -7.34 -9.37 -4.27
CA HIS A 252 -6.96 -10.33 -3.23
C HIS A 252 -8.15 -10.77 -2.35
N THR A 253 -9.16 -9.92 -2.13
CA THR A 253 -10.41 -10.29 -1.44
C THR A 253 -11.65 -10.14 -2.31
N ALA A 254 -12.62 -11.04 -2.09
CA ALA A 254 -13.92 -10.97 -2.75
C ALA A 254 -14.69 -9.69 -2.37
N GLU A 255 -14.60 -9.24 -1.10
CA GLU A 255 -15.28 -8.02 -0.65
C GLU A 255 -14.80 -6.78 -1.40
N LEU A 256 -13.49 -6.61 -1.57
CA LEU A 256 -12.92 -5.48 -2.30
C LEU A 256 -13.34 -5.52 -3.78
N SER A 257 -13.24 -6.69 -4.41
CA SER A 257 -13.66 -6.89 -5.80
C SER A 257 -15.16 -6.59 -6.02
N VAL A 258 -16.03 -7.02 -5.11
CA VAL A 258 -17.47 -6.72 -5.13
C VAL A 258 -17.73 -5.23 -4.87
N GLY A 259 -16.91 -4.60 -4.03
CA GLY A 259 -16.92 -3.16 -3.80
C GLY A 259 -16.72 -2.37 -5.09
N PHE A 260 -15.74 -2.75 -5.91
CA PHE A 260 -15.55 -2.16 -7.24
C PHE A 260 -16.72 -2.45 -8.18
N GLY A 261 -17.20 -3.70 -8.23
CA GLY A 261 -18.36 -4.04 -9.04
C GLY A 261 -19.60 -3.22 -8.70
N ARG A 262 -19.80 -2.89 -7.42
CA ARG A 262 -20.85 -1.97 -6.98
C ARG A 262 -20.63 -0.56 -7.51
N LYS A 263 -19.40 -0.03 -7.43
CA LYS A 263 -19.05 1.29 -7.96
C LYS A 263 -19.33 1.36 -9.46
N VAL A 264 -18.79 0.43 -10.25
CA VAL A 264 -18.98 0.35 -11.72
C VAL A 264 -20.46 0.28 -12.07
N ARG A 265 -21.21 -0.63 -11.44
CA ARG A 265 -22.65 -0.77 -11.66
C ARG A 265 -23.40 0.54 -11.41
N ASN A 266 -23.13 1.21 -10.29
CA ASN A 266 -23.80 2.45 -9.94
C ASN A 266 -23.45 3.58 -10.91
N LEU A 267 -22.23 3.57 -11.47
CA LEU A 267 -21.81 4.50 -12.52
C LEU A 267 -22.55 4.23 -13.83
N ILE A 268 -22.69 2.97 -14.25
CA ILE A 268 -23.44 2.62 -15.47
C ILE A 268 -24.94 2.96 -15.34
N ASP A 269 -25.52 2.81 -14.14
CA ASP A 269 -26.91 3.19 -13.84
C ASP A 269 -27.10 4.70 -13.74
N SER A 270 -26.05 5.50 -13.98
CA SER A 270 -26.10 6.94 -13.78
C SER A 270 -26.59 7.71 -15.01
N GLU A 271 -27.37 8.78 -14.83
CA GLU A 271 -27.71 9.68 -15.94
C GLU A 271 -26.47 10.24 -16.63
N MET A 272 -25.32 10.35 -15.93
CA MET A 272 -24.05 10.67 -16.60
C MET A 272 -23.78 9.73 -17.74
N TYR A 273 -23.72 8.47 -17.34
CA TYR A 273 -23.16 7.46 -18.16
C TYR A 273 -24.06 7.25 -19.36
N HIS A 274 -25.37 7.38 -19.17
CA HIS A 274 -26.34 7.39 -20.25
C HIS A 274 -26.23 8.61 -21.17
N HIS A 275 -25.77 9.77 -20.71
CA HIS A 275 -25.51 10.89 -21.62
C HIS A 275 -24.29 10.67 -22.52
N ILE A 276 -23.30 9.89 -22.05
CA ILE A 276 -22.12 9.52 -22.84
C ILE A 276 -22.42 8.27 -23.70
N PHE A 277 -23.16 7.30 -23.16
CA PHE A 277 -23.48 6.00 -23.74
C PHE A 277 -25.00 5.73 -23.67
N GLU A 278 -25.77 6.39 -24.55
CA GLU A 278 -27.24 6.44 -24.51
C GLU A 278 -27.94 5.07 -24.58
N ASP A 279 -27.35 4.12 -25.31
CA ASP A 279 -27.94 2.81 -25.58
C ASP A 279 -27.60 1.72 -24.55
N VAL A 280 -26.73 2.04 -23.58
CA VAL A 280 -26.20 1.06 -22.61
C VAL A 280 -26.88 1.22 -21.27
N LYS A 281 -27.58 0.18 -20.83
CA LYS A 281 -28.33 0.16 -19.56
C LYS A 281 -28.08 -1.14 -18.82
N LEU A 282 -28.35 -1.16 -17.52
CA LEU A 282 -28.34 -2.42 -16.76
C LEU A 282 -29.55 -3.28 -17.10
N LYS A 283 -29.33 -4.59 -17.21
CA LYS A 283 -30.40 -5.58 -17.37
C LYS A 283 -31.25 -5.64 -16.08
N ALA A 284 -32.57 -5.78 -16.24
CA ALA A 284 -33.51 -5.67 -15.13
C ALA A 284 -33.46 -6.85 -14.12
N ASP A 285 -33.08 -8.03 -14.59
CA ASP A 285 -33.14 -9.32 -13.87
C ASP A 285 -31.86 -9.66 -13.09
N ASN A 286 -30.74 -8.95 -13.31
CA ASN A 286 -29.46 -9.28 -12.69
C ASN A 286 -28.68 -8.02 -12.27
N LYS A 287 -28.86 -7.61 -11.00
CA LYS A 287 -28.29 -6.37 -10.43
C LYS A 287 -27.46 -6.59 -9.17
N SER A 288 -26.97 -7.79 -8.87
CA SER A 288 -26.15 -7.99 -7.65
C SER A 288 -24.81 -7.23 -7.77
N ALA A 289 -24.27 -6.73 -6.65
CA ALA A 289 -23.03 -5.92 -6.68
C ALA A 289 -21.83 -6.68 -7.28
N GLY A 290 -21.77 -8.00 -7.08
CA GLY A 290 -20.71 -8.85 -7.61
C GLY A 290 -21.03 -9.48 -8.98
N ARG A 291 -22.26 -9.34 -9.47
CA ARG A 291 -22.66 -9.88 -10.77
C ARG A 291 -23.86 -9.12 -11.32
N TRP A 292 -23.68 -8.55 -12.50
CA TRP A 292 -24.74 -7.85 -13.23
C TRP A 292 -24.47 -7.90 -14.73
N ALA A 293 -25.46 -7.50 -15.52
CA ALA A 293 -25.37 -7.52 -16.98
C ALA A 293 -25.88 -6.22 -17.58
N THR A 294 -25.46 -5.92 -18.80
CA THR A 294 -26.03 -4.85 -19.61
C THR A 294 -27.25 -5.35 -20.38
N ASN A 295 -28.05 -4.42 -20.90
CA ASN A 295 -29.18 -4.67 -21.80
C ASN A 295 -28.76 -5.23 -23.18
N LYS A 296 -27.46 -5.20 -23.51
CA LYS A 296 -26.93 -5.70 -24.79
C LYS A 296 -26.22 -7.06 -24.65
N GLY A 297 -26.28 -7.69 -23.47
CA GLY A 297 -25.74 -9.03 -23.23
C GLY A 297 -24.32 -9.06 -22.64
N GLY A 298 -23.71 -7.90 -22.42
CA GLY A 298 -22.47 -7.80 -21.66
C GLY A 298 -22.67 -8.20 -20.21
N GLU A 299 -21.62 -8.74 -19.59
CA GLU A 299 -21.65 -9.21 -18.21
C GLU A 299 -20.50 -8.59 -17.42
N TYR A 300 -20.73 -8.27 -16.16
CA TYR A 300 -19.69 -7.91 -15.22
C TYR A 300 -19.71 -8.90 -14.06
N PHE A 301 -18.54 -9.43 -13.71
CA PHE A 301 -18.40 -10.42 -12.65
C PHE A 301 -17.21 -10.10 -11.75
N SER A 302 -17.47 -9.90 -10.46
CA SER A 302 -16.45 -9.70 -9.42
C SER A 302 -16.17 -11.00 -8.68
N ILE A 303 -14.89 -11.30 -8.51
CA ILE A 303 -14.44 -12.44 -7.69
C ILE A 303 -13.18 -12.10 -6.90
N GLY A 304 -12.94 -12.78 -5.78
CA GLY A 304 -11.66 -12.73 -5.08
C GLY A 304 -10.66 -13.72 -5.66
N VAL A 305 -9.37 -13.52 -5.40
CA VAL A 305 -8.32 -14.52 -5.67
C VAL A 305 -8.69 -15.84 -4.96
N GLY A 306 -8.48 -16.97 -5.64
CA GLY A 306 -8.89 -18.30 -5.16
C GLY A 306 -10.38 -18.63 -5.37
N GLY A 307 -11.20 -17.66 -5.77
CA GLY A 307 -12.61 -17.91 -6.10
C GLY A 307 -12.78 -18.66 -7.44
N SER A 308 -13.84 -19.47 -7.54
CA SER A 308 -14.18 -20.22 -8.75
C SER A 308 -14.81 -19.36 -9.85
N VAL A 309 -14.21 -19.38 -11.05
CA VAL A 309 -14.65 -18.63 -12.25
C VAL A 309 -15.41 -19.54 -13.26
N THR A 310 -16.05 -20.62 -12.78
CA THR A 310 -16.64 -21.63 -13.68
C THR A 310 -17.83 -21.10 -14.49
N GLY A 311 -17.83 -21.38 -15.81
CA GLY A 311 -18.96 -21.07 -16.72
C GLY A 311 -19.07 -19.62 -17.20
N LYS A 312 -18.02 -18.79 -17.04
CA LYS A 312 -18.00 -17.37 -17.43
C LYS A 312 -16.83 -17.05 -18.35
N GLY A 313 -17.07 -16.24 -19.38
CA GLY A 313 -16.02 -15.72 -20.28
C GLY A 313 -15.75 -14.24 -20.03
N ALA A 314 -14.58 -13.75 -20.40
CA ALA A 314 -14.17 -12.35 -20.29
C ALA A 314 -13.57 -11.84 -21.59
N ASP A 315 -13.99 -10.67 -22.04
CA ASP A 315 -13.29 -9.85 -23.04
C ASP A 315 -12.31 -8.88 -22.35
N LEU A 316 -12.54 -8.54 -21.08
CA LEU A 316 -11.62 -7.75 -20.26
C LEU A 316 -11.48 -8.40 -18.88
N LEU A 317 -10.26 -8.77 -18.51
CA LEU A 317 -9.93 -9.30 -17.19
C LEU A 317 -9.07 -8.29 -16.43
N ILE A 318 -9.54 -7.84 -15.27
CA ILE A 318 -8.83 -6.89 -14.41
C ILE A 318 -8.42 -7.60 -13.13
N ILE A 319 -7.14 -7.50 -12.77
CA ILE A 319 -6.56 -8.08 -11.55
C ILE A 319 -5.90 -6.95 -10.76
N ASP A 320 -6.53 -6.53 -9.66
CA ASP A 320 -6.10 -5.39 -8.84
C ASP A 320 -5.58 -5.86 -7.48
N ASP A 321 -4.28 -5.67 -7.24
CA ASP A 321 -3.54 -6.08 -6.04
C ASP A 321 -3.94 -7.52 -5.60
N PRO A 322 -3.50 -8.56 -6.35
CA PRO A 322 -3.88 -9.95 -6.09
C PRO A 322 -3.22 -10.57 -4.86
N HIS A 323 -2.20 -9.91 -4.30
CA HIS A 323 -1.47 -10.35 -3.11
C HIS A 323 -1.72 -9.39 -1.96
N SER A 324 -1.98 -9.93 -0.78
CA SER A 324 -2.02 -9.17 0.47
C SER A 324 -0.63 -9.02 1.09
N GLU A 325 -0.45 -7.99 1.94
CA GLU A 325 0.80 -7.82 2.69
C GLU A 325 1.09 -9.01 3.62
N GLN A 326 0.05 -9.65 4.16
CA GLN A 326 0.21 -10.85 5.01
C GLN A 326 0.75 -12.04 4.21
N GLU A 327 0.21 -12.29 3.01
CA GLU A 327 0.69 -13.35 2.12
C GLU A 327 2.14 -13.10 1.70
N ALA A 328 2.49 -11.85 1.38
CA ALA A 328 3.86 -11.50 1.02
C ALA A 328 4.85 -11.68 2.18
N LYS A 329 4.46 -11.37 3.43
CA LYS A 329 5.28 -11.66 4.61
C LYS A 329 5.50 -13.15 4.83
N LEU A 330 4.45 -13.95 4.64
CA LEU A 330 4.55 -15.41 4.75
C LEU A 330 5.37 -16.00 3.60
N ALA A 331 5.32 -15.40 2.42
CA ALA A 331 6.08 -15.85 1.24
C ALA A 331 7.60 -15.73 1.41
N ALA A 332 8.09 -14.93 2.36
CA ALA A 332 9.50 -14.89 2.75
C ALA A 332 10.00 -16.23 3.32
N HIS A 333 9.10 -17.03 3.92
CA HIS A 333 9.41 -18.35 4.48
C HIS A 333 8.75 -19.49 3.71
N LYS A 334 7.72 -19.21 2.91
CA LYS A 334 6.99 -20.19 2.11
C LYS A 334 6.69 -19.63 0.71
N PRO A 335 7.66 -19.69 -0.22
CA PRO A 335 7.52 -19.10 -1.56
C PRO A 335 6.31 -19.60 -2.36
N ASP A 336 5.85 -20.83 -2.11
CA ASP A 336 4.71 -21.49 -2.75
C ASP A 336 3.38 -20.71 -2.65
N ILE A 337 3.28 -19.74 -1.73
CA ILE A 337 2.09 -18.88 -1.61
C ILE A 337 1.84 -18.14 -2.92
N PHE A 338 2.88 -17.64 -3.60
CA PHE A 338 2.71 -16.96 -4.87
C PHE A 338 2.32 -17.92 -6.00
N ASP A 339 2.80 -19.17 -5.94
CA ASP A 339 2.48 -20.20 -6.93
C ASP A 339 0.99 -20.54 -6.90
N SER A 340 0.35 -20.54 -5.72
CA SER A 340 -1.10 -20.76 -5.61
C SER A 340 -1.92 -19.68 -6.35
N VAL A 341 -1.47 -18.42 -6.34
CA VAL A 341 -2.12 -17.32 -7.06
C VAL A 341 -1.88 -17.44 -8.56
N TYR A 342 -0.68 -17.85 -8.97
CA TYR A 342 -0.37 -18.10 -10.38
C TYR A 342 -1.12 -19.33 -10.94
N GLU A 343 -1.26 -20.41 -10.16
CA GLU A 343 -2.09 -21.57 -10.48
C GLU A 343 -3.55 -21.16 -10.62
N TRP A 344 -4.08 -20.36 -9.68
CA TRP A 344 -5.42 -19.80 -9.81
C TRP A 344 -5.58 -18.99 -11.09
N TYR A 345 -4.63 -18.11 -11.41
CA TYR A 345 -4.63 -17.31 -12.64
C TYR A 345 -4.65 -18.18 -13.91
N THR A 346 -3.75 -19.17 -13.99
CA THR A 346 -3.57 -20.02 -15.18
C THR A 346 -4.67 -21.06 -15.36
N SER A 347 -5.25 -21.58 -14.28
CA SER A 347 -6.33 -22.58 -14.30
C SER A 347 -7.73 -21.97 -14.34
N GLY A 348 -7.89 -20.73 -13.87
CA GLY A 348 -9.17 -20.04 -13.79
C GLY A 348 -9.27 -18.87 -14.77
N PRO A 349 -9.01 -17.62 -14.35
CA PRO A 349 -9.26 -16.41 -15.15
C PRO A 349 -8.63 -16.40 -16.55
N ARG A 350 -7.39 -16.85 -16.72
CA ARG A 350 -6.69 -16.83 -18.02
C ARG A 350 -7.35 -17.71 -19.07
N GLN A 351 -7.94 -18.85 -18.67
CA GLN A 351 -8.69 -19.74 -19.58
C GLN A 351 -10.07 -19.21 -19.93
N ARG A 352 -10.56 -18.20 -19.19
CA ARG A 352 -11.85 -17.55 -19.46
C ARG A 352 -11.74 -16.37 -20.42
N LEU A 353 -10.53 -15.92 -20.71
CA LEU A 353 -10.31 -14.86 -21.68
C LEU A 353 -10.76 -15.32 -23.07
N GLN A 354 -11.68 -14.58 -23.67
CA GLN A 354 -12.20 -14.84 -25.00
C GLN A 354 -11.19 -14.39 -26.07
N PRO A 355 -11.27 -14.92 -27.31
CA PRO A 355 -10.43 -14.45 -28.41
C PRO A 355 -10.54 -12.93 -28.59
N GLY A 356 -9.39 -12.25 -28.61
CA GLY A 356 -9.31 -10.78 -28.68
C GLY A 356 -9.54 -10.04 -27.35
N GLY A 357 -9.71 -10.76 -26.24
CA GLY A 357 -9.81 -10.16 -24.91
C GLY A 357 -8.46 -9.67 -24.38
N SER A 358 -8.49 -8.75 -23.41
CA SER A 358 -7.32 -8.17 -22.78
C SER A 358 -7.26 -8.47 -21.28
N ILE A 359 -6.05 -8.59 -20.75
CA ILE A 359 -5.80 -8.74 -19.31
C ILE A 359 -5.05 -7.51 -18.83
N ILE A 360 -5.48 -6.96 -17.69
CA ILE A 360 -4.84 -5.84 -17.02
C ILE A 360 -4.52 -6.28 -15.60
N ILE A 361 -3.24 -6.23 -15.24
CA ILE A 361 -2.76 -6.51 -13.89
C ILE A 361 -2.23 -5.19 -13.33
N VAL A 362 -2.80 -4.74 -12.22
CA VAL A 362 -2.34 -3.56 -11.48
C VAL A 362 -1.97 -4.02 -10.09
N MET A 363 -0.69 -3.95 -9.75
CA MET A 363 -0.25 -4.34 -8.41
C MET A 363 1.03 -3.65 -7.97
N THR A 364 1.28 -3.66 -6.66
CA THR A 364 2.62 -3.43 -6.11
C THR A 364 3.45 -4.72 -6.21
N ARG A 365 4.71 -4.64 -6.65
CA ARG A 365 5.61 -5.81 -6.70
C ARG A 365 6.03 -6.28 -5.31
N TRP A 366 6.12 -7.60 -5.14
CA TRP A 366 6.51 -8.26 -3.88
C TRP A 366 7.68 -9.22 -4.03
N SER A 367 7.81 -9.88 -5.19
CA SER A 367 8.82 -10.91 -5.44
C SER A 367 9.02 -11.14 -6.94
N LEU A 368 10.12 -11.76 -7.34
CA LEU A 368 10.26 -12.31 -8.69
C LEU A 368 9.24 -13.43 -8.96
N ARG A 369 8.78 -14.11 -7.91
CA ARG A 369 7.73 -15.15 -8.00
C ARG A 369 6.32 -14.61 -7.85
N ASP A 370 6.12 -13.31 -7.69
CA ASP A 370 4.76 -12.75 -7.66
C ASP A 370 4.05 -12.92 -9.02
N LEU A 371 2.73 -12.69 -9.05
CA LEU A 371 1.91 -12.93 -10.25
C LEU A 371 2.48 -12.23 -11.49
N THR A 372 2.90 -10.98 -11.36
CA THR A 372 3.46 -10.20 -12.48
C THR A 372 4.78 -10.81 -12.95
N GLY A 373 5.68 -11.16 -12.03
CA GLY A 373 6.94 -11.81 -12.35
C GLY A 373 6.76 -13.14 -13.10
N GLN A 374 5.86 -14.01 -12.63
CA GLN A 374 5.59 -15.29 -13.29
C GLN A 374 4.95 -15.12 -14.67
N VAL A 375 4.05 -14.15 -14.84
CA VAL A 375 3.37 -13.87 -16.12
C VAL A 375 4.35 -13.35 -17.17
N ILE A 376 5.23 -12.41 -16.81
CA ILE A 376 6.26 -11.88 -17.70
C ILE A 376 7.23 -13.00 -18.11
N LYS A 377 7.68 -13.81 -17.15
CA LYS A 377 8.57 -14.93 -17.42
C LYS A 377 7.94 -15.95 -18.38
N ALA A 378 6.68 -16.32 -18.14
CA ALA A 378 5.96 -17.26 -19.00
C ALA A 378 5.75 -16.73 -20.43
N SER A 379 5.57 -15.41 -20.58
CA SER A 379 5.48 -14.74 -21.88
C SER A 379 6.77 -14.88 -22.69
N GLN A 380 7.92 -14.61 -22.07
CA GLN A 380 9.24 -14.73 -22.71
C GLN A 380 9.50 -16.15 -23.23
N THR A 381 9.12 -17.18 -22.47
CA THR A 381 9.30 -18.59 -22.86
C THR A 381 8.36 -19.03 -23.99
N ARG A 382 7.14 -18.47 -24.06
CA ARG A 382 6.11 -18.89 -25.03
C ARG A 382 6.16 -18.11 -26.35
N GLY A 383 6.87 -16.99 -26.42
CA GLY A 383 7.11 -16.23 -27.65
C GLY A 383 5.85 -15.68 -28.34
N GLY A 384 4.72 -15.52 -27.62
CA GLY A 384 3.43 -15.19 -28.25
C GLY A 384 2.49 -14.25 -27.49
N ASP A 385 2.66 -14.03 -26.18
CA ASP A 385 1.82 -13.10 -25.40
C ASP A 385 2.69 -11.89 -24.96
N GLU A 386 2.87 -10.88 -25.80
CA GLU A 386 3.64 -9.69 -25.41
C GLU A 386 2.88 -8.87 -24.35
N TRP A 387 3.49 -8.68 -23.17
CA TRP A 387 2.97 -7.82 -22.11
C TRP A 387 3.58 -6.43 -22.21
N GLU A 388 2.74 -5.40 -22.21
CA GLU A 388 3.19 -4.04 -21.98
C GLU A 388 3.32 -3.80 -20.47
N VAL A 389 4.55 -3.54 -20.01
CA VAL A 389 4.85 -3.32 -18.59
C VAL A 389 5.08 -1.84 -18.35
N ILE A 390 4.24 -1.25 -17.48
CA ILE A 390 4.38 0.14 -17.04
C ILE A 390 4.86 0.13 -15.59
N GLU A 391 6.12 0.50 -15.38
CA GLU A 391 6.73 0.53 -14.05
C GLU A 391 6.68 1.94 -13.46
N LEU A 392 6.27 2.02 -12.20
CA LEU A 392 6.15 3.28 -11.47
C LEU A 392 7.05 3.26 -10.20
N PRO A 393 8.39 3.39 -10.34
CA PRO A 393 9.31 3.38 -9.21
C PRO A 393 9.26 4.69 -8.41
N ALA A 394 9.44 4.62 -7.09
CA ALA A 394 9.45 5.79 -6.21
C ALA A 394 10.54 6.81 -6.59
N ILE A 395 11.71 6.33 -7.04
CA ILE A 395 12.78 7.12 -7.65
C ILE A 395 12.94 6.67 -9.11
N LEU A 396 12.72 7.60 -10.04
CA LEU A 396 12.84 7.38 -11.48
C LEU A 396 14.30 7.15 -11.89
N PRO A 397 14.57 6.55 -13.07
CA PRO A 397 15.94 6.41 -13.61
C PRO A 397 16.70 7.73 -13.74
N SER A 398 16.00 8.86 -13.82
CA SER A 398 16.57 10.21 -13.82
C SER A 398 17.14 10.64 -12.45
N GLY A 399 17.01 9.79 -11.41
CA GLY A 399 17.37 10.11 -10.03
C GLY A 399 16.36 11.01 -9.31
N LYS A 400 15.29 11.41 -10.01
CA LYS A 400 14.23 12.24 -9.41
C LYS A 400 13.15 11.35 -8.78
N PRO A 401 12.57 11.75 -7.65
CA PRO A 401 11.39 11.09 -7.12
C PRO A 401 10.27 11.12 -8.16
N MET A 402 9.49 10.05 -8.23
CA MET A 402 8.30 9.96 -9.07
C MET A 402 7.21 10.94 -8.63
N TRP A 403 7.13 11.17 -7.33
CA TRP A 403 6.22 12.13 -6.74
C TRP A 403 6.97 13.05 -5.76
N PRO A 404 7.82 13.95 -6.30
CA PRO A 404 8.69 14.83 -5.50
C PRO A 404 7.97 15.60 -4.40
N GLU A 405 6.69 15.89 -4.58
CA GLU A 405 5.94 16.84 -3.76
C GLU A 405 5.24 16.19 -2.56
N PHE A 406 5.05 14.87 -2.61
CA PHE A 406 4.59 14.09 -1.45
C PHE A 406 5.72 13.28 -0.83
N TRP A 407 6.61 12.74 -1.66
CA TRP A 407 7.82 12.04 -1.26
C TRP A 407 9.05 12.77 -1.81
N PRO A 408 9.52 13.83 -1.12
CA PRO A 408 10.77 14.48 -1.46
C PRO A 408 11.92 13.48 -1.51
N LEU A 409 12.90 13.73 -2.38
CA LEU A 409 14.02 12.80 -2.57
C LEU A 409 14.72 12.50 -1.23
N GLU A 410 14.90 13.50 -0.37
CA GLU A 410 15.50 13.34 0.95
C GLU A 410 14.70 12.37 1.84
N GLN A 411 13.37 12.44 1.83
CA GLN A 411 12.53 11.53 2.61
C GLN A 411 12.51 10.12 2.01
N LEU A 412 12.55 9.99 0.68
CA LEU A 412 12.71 8.69 0.03
C LEU A 412 14.05 8.05 0.35
N LEU A 413 15.13 8.84 0.41
CA LEU A 413 16.46 8.34 0.79
C LEU A 413 16.48 7.93 2.27
N ALA A 414 15.88 8.74 3.17
CA ALA A 414 15.74 8.36 4.57
C ALA A 414 14.90 7.07 4.73
N LEU A 415 13.79 6.96 4.00
CA LEU A 415 12.95 5.76 4.01
C LEU A 415 13.66 4.54 3.41
N LYS A 416 14.50 4.75 2.38
CA LYS A 416 15.37 3.72 1.80
C LYS A 416 16.38 3.20 2.83
N ASP A 417 16.92 4.08 3.67
CA ASP A 417 17.87 3.72 4.73
C ASP A 417 17.18 3.02 5.91
N GLU A 418 15.92 3.35 6.21
CA GLU A 418 15.13 2.74 7.28
C GLU A 418 14.57 1.35 6.90
N LEU A 419 14.16 1.17 5.64
CA LEU A 419 13.53 -0.07 5.19
C LEU A 419 14.58 -1.13 4.82
N PRO A 420 14.30 -2.43 5.06
CA PRO A 420 15.08 -3.49 4.46
C PRO A 420 15.16 -3.30 2.95
N VAL A 421 16.36 -3.41 2.39
CA VAL A 421 16.63 -3.06 0.99
C VAL A 421 15.76 -3.89 0.04
N SER A 422 15.49 -5.15 0.36
CA SER A 422 14.59 -6.03 -0.38
C SER A 422 13.15 -5.49 -0.45
N LYS A 423 12.66 -4.94 0.67
CA LYS A 423 11.32 -4.33 0.77
C LYS A 423 11.27 -3.01 -0.01
N TRP A 424 12.34 -2.21 0.05
CA TRP A 424 12.47 -0.98 -0.74
C TRP A 424 12.46 -1.28 -2.24
N ASN A 425 13.33 -2.17 -2.68
CA ASN A 425 13.50 -2.55 -4.07
C ASN A 425 12.20 -3.13 -4.66
N ALA A 426 11.55 -4.05 -3.94
CA ALA A 426 10.28 -4.63 -4.37
C ALA A 426 9.12 -3.60 -4.35
N GLN A 427 8.82 -3.01 -3.20
CA GLN A 427 7.56 -2.26 -3.03
C GLN A 427 7.63 -0.82 -3.53
N TYR A 428 8.80 -0.18 -3.46
CA TYR A 428 8.98 1.23 -3.82
C TYR A 428 9.59 1.35 -5.22
N GLN A 429 10.65 0.60 -5.52
CA GLN A 429 11.30 0.67 -6.85
C GLN A 429 10.68 -0.27 -7.90
N GLN A 430 9.72 -1.12 -7.54
CA GLN A 430 9.11 -2.12 -8.43
C GLN A 430 10.10 -3.15 -9.02
N GLN A 431 11.28 -3.30 -8.41
CA GLN A 431 12.38 -4.17 -8.85
C GLN A 431 12.74 -5.15 -7.74
N PRO A 432 11.92 -6.19 -7.48
CA PRO A 432 12.29 -7.22 -6.50
C PRO A 432 13.57 -7.93 -6.96
N THR A 433 14.58 -8.00 -6.09
CA THR A 433 15.85 -8.71 -6.32
C THR A 433 15.86 -10.04 -5.58
N ALA A 434 16.50 -11.05 -6.15
CA ALA A 434 16.71 -12.34 -5.46
C ALA A 434 17.78 -12.24 -4.36
N GLU A 435 18.74 -11.32 -4.51
CA GLU A 435 20.00 -11.26 -3.73
C GLU A 435 19.86 -10.76 -2.28
N GLU A 436 18.80 -10.04 -1.89
CA GLU A 436 18.77 -9.35 -0.58
C GLU A 436 17.98 -10.06 0.51
N GLY A 437 17.28 -11.14 0.17
CA GLY A 437 16.79 -12.15 1.13
C GLY A 437 17.79 -13.30 1.34
N ALA A 438 18.96 -13.22 0.70
CA ALA A 438 19.95 -14.26 0.69
C ALA A 438 20.53 -14.49 2.09
N ILE A 439 20.53 -15.73 2.53
CA ILE A 439 21.17 -16.09 3.81
C ILE A 439 22.69 -15.91 3.72
N VAL A 440 23.26 -16.14 2.54
CA VAL A 440 24.67 -15.90 2.24
C VAL A 440 24.76 -14.91 1.08
N LYS A 441 25.45 -13.79 1.31
CA LYS A 441 25.62 -12.75 0.30
C LYS A 441 26.74 -13.09 -0.67
N ARG A 442 26.59 -12.65 -1.93
CA ARG A 442 27.65 -12.75 -2.96
C ARG A 442 28.98 -12.17 -2.49
N GLU A 443 28.94 -11.03 -1.81
CA GLU A 443 30.13 -10.31 -1.31
C GLU A 443 30.89 -11.05 -0.20
N TRP A 444 30.30 -12.07 0.42
CA TRP A 444 30.97 -12.87 1.46
C TRP A 444 31.89 -13.95 0.90
N TRP A 445 31.78 -14.25 -0.40
CA TRP A 445 32.67 -15.19 -1.07
C TRP A 445 34.05 -14.56 -1.28
N LYS A 446 35.10 -15.27 -0.88
CA LYS A 446 36.47 -14.89 -1.23
C LYS A 446 36.82 -15.40 -2.62
N ILE A 447 37.26 -14.51 -3.49
CA ILE A 447 37.59 -14.89 -4.87
C ILE A 447 39.05 -15.31 -4.95
N TRP A 448 39.28 -16.52 -5.48
CA TRP A 448 40.61 -17.04 -5.77
C TRP A 448 41.03 -16.64 -7.19
N GLU A 449 42.01 -15.75 -7.28
CA GLU A 449 42.44 -15.13 -8.55
C GLU A 449 43.48 -15.95 -9.33
N LYS A 450 44.16 -16.92 -8.67
CA LYS A 450 45.20 -17.72 -9.33
C LYS A 450 44.58 -18.79 -10.22
N GLU A 451 45.26 -19.12 -11.32
CA GLU A 451 44.77 -20.08 -12.32
C GLU A 451 44.52 -21.49 -11.77
N ARG A 452 45.35 -21.90 -10.79
CA ARG A 452 45.26 -23.21 -10.13
C ARG A 452 44.82 -23.05 -8.66
N PRO A 453 43.98 -23.96 -8.15
CA PRO A 453 43.60 -23.96 -6.73
C PRO A 453 44.83 -24.22 -5.84
N PRO A 454 44.76 -23.87 -4.54
CA PRO A 454 45.80 -24.19 -3.57
C PRO A 454 45.93 -25.70 -3.38
N SER A 455 47.08 -26.14 -2.87
CA SER A 455 47.24 -27.52 -2.41
C SER A 455 46.29 -27.76 -1.23
N CYS A 456 45.41 -28.74 -1.38
CA CYS A 456 44.42 -29.06 -0.36
C CYS A 456 44.90 -30.23 0.48
N ASP A 457 44.78 -30.10 1.80
CA ASP A 457 45.12 -31.13 2.78
C ASP A 457 44.03 -32.19 2.90
N PHE A 458 42.81 -31.84 2.50
CA PHE A 458 41.64 -32.70 2.56
C PHE A 458 40.64 -32.32 1.47
N VAL A 459 40.05 -33.31 0.79
CA VAL A 459 39.06 -33.13 -0.27
C VAL A 459 37.77 -33.85 0.08
N LEU A 460 36.65 -33.13 0.02
CA LEU A 460 35.31 -33.67 0.23
C LEU A 460 34.48 -33.44 -1.01
N GLN A 461 33.75 -34.47 -1.43
CA GLN A 461 32.75 -34.37 -2.47
C GLN A 461 31.36 -34.64 -1.90
N SER A 462 30.40 -33.80 -2.27
CA SER A 462 29.01 -33.87 -1.82
C SER A 462 28.08 -34.01 -3.00
N TRP A 463 27.07 -34.85 -2.85
CA TRP A 463 26.07 -35.16 -3.86
C TRP A 463 24.66 -34.99 -3.30
N ASP A 464 23.87 -34.18 -3.98
CA ASP A 464 22.42 -34.16 -3.89
C ASP A 464 21.83 -34.77 -5.18
N THR A 465 20.97 -35.78 -5.03
CA THR A 465 20.58 -36.62 -6.16
C THR A 465 19.07 -36.72 -6.31
N ALA A 466 18.61 -36.45 -7.52
CA ALA A 466 17.22 -36.56 -7.93
C ALA A 466 16.98 -37.76 -8.86
N PHE A 467 15.73 -38.19 -8.98
CA PHE A 467 15.30 -39.27 -9.88
C PHE A 467 14.38 -38.73 -10.98
N LEU A 468 14.70 -38.98 -12.26
CA LEU A 468 13.79 -38.74 -13.39
C LEU A 468 12.62 -39.72 -13.33
N LYS A 469 11.44 -39.26 -12.89
CA LYS A 469 10.20 -40.07 -12.95
C LYS A 469 9.23 -39.63 -14.03
N HIS A 470 9.17 -38.33 -14.37
CA HIS A 470 8.36 -37.75 -15.46
C HIS A 470 8.97 -36.41 -15.93
N ASN A 471 8.46 -35.83 -17.04
CA ASN A 471 8.93 -34.63 -17.78
C ASN A 471 9.18 -33.31 -16.99
N ARG A 472 9.16 -33.34 -15.66
CA ARG A 472 9.55 -32.26 -14.72
C ARG A 472 10.50 -32.83 -13.66
N ALA A 473 11.65 -33.38 -14.05
CA ALA A 473 12.59 -33.93 -13.09
C ALA A 473 13.45 -32.85 -12.41
N ASP A 474 13.72 -33.08 -11.13
CA ASP A 474 14.68 -32.32 -10.31
C ASP A 474 16.12 -32.64 -10.77
N PHE A 475 17.07 -31.72 -10.52
CA PHE A 475 18.45 -31.87 -10.97
C PHE A 475 19.27 -32.72 -10.00
N SER A 476 20.33 -33.37 -10.49
CA SER A 476 21.36 -33.93 -9.63
C SER A 476 22.54 -32.96 -9.60
N ALA A 477 22.97 -32.60 -8.40
CA ALA A 477 24.01 -31.62 -8.16
C ALA A 477 25.18 -32.25 -7.39
N CYS A 478 26.39 -31.86 -7.78
CA CYS A 478 27.61 -32.26 -7.08
C CYS A 478 28.51 -31.04 -6.87
N THR A 479 29.09 -30.93 -5.67
CA THR A 479 30.10 -29.94 -5.35
C THR A 479 31.31 -30.59 -4.68
N THR A 480 32.52 -30.23 -5.14
CA THR A 480 33.81 -30.71 -4.62
C THR A 480 34.53 -29.57 -3.91
N TRP A 481 34.98 -29.82 -2.69
CA TRP A 481 35.55 -28.82 -1.79
C TRP A 481 36.89 -29.28 -1.24
N GLY A 482 37.85 -28.36 -1.16
CA GLY A 482 39.16 -28.60 -0.59
C GLY A 482 39.39 -27.76 0.67
N VAL A 483 40.01 -28.36 1.69
CA VAL A 483 40.51 -27.64 2.86
C VAL A 483 41.99 -27.35 2.64
N TRP A 484 42.41 -26.13 2.91
CA TRP A 484 43.81 -25.72 2.84
C TRP A 484 44.13 -24.72 3.93
N THR A 485 45.40 -24.66 4.32
CA THR A 485 45.90 -23.71 5.30
C THR A 485 46.68 -22.61 4.60
N ASN A 486 46.38 -21.34 4.89
CA ASN A 486 47.10 -20.21 4.31
C ASN A 486 48.46 -19.99 5.01
N GLU A 487 49.25 -19.05 4.48
CA GLU A 487 50.58 -18.71 5.03
C GLU A 487 50.53 -18.20 6.48
N ASP A 488 49.38 -17.65 6.90
CA ASP A 488 49.12 -17.15 8.25
C ASP A 488 48.67 -18.26 9.23
N GLY A 489 48.61 -19.52 8.79
CA GLY A 489 48.20 -20.67 9.61
C GLY A 489 46.69 -20.82 9.77
N GLU A 490 45.90 -20.11 8.96
CA GLU A 490 44.45 -20.17 8.98
C GLU A 490 43.88 -21.23 8.02
N THR A 491 43.04 -22.12 8.56
CA THR A 491 42.29 -23.08 7.76
C THR A 491 41.18 -22.39 6.98
N ASN A 492 41.10 -22.69 5.68
CA ASN A 492 40.14 -22.16 4.71
C ASN A 492 39.56 -23.30 3.86
N ILE A 493 38.38 -23.08 3.27
CA ILE A 493 37.77 -24.00 2.31
C ILE A 493 37.73 -23.32 0.94
N ILE A 494 38.04 -24.05 -0.12
CA ILE A 494 37.85 -23.61 -1.50
C ILE A 494 36.94 -24.57 -2.28
N LEU A 495 36.06 -24.02 -3.11
CA LEU A 495 35.31 -24.76 -4.12
C LEU A 495 36.25 -25.18 -5.26
N LEU A 496 36.39 -26.49 -5.50
CA LEU A 496 37.29 -27.05 -6.51
C LEU A 496 36.56 -27.36 -7.82
N ASP A 497 35.32 -27.84 -7.73
CA ASP A 497 34.49 -28.21 -8.88
C ASP A 497 33.00 -28.22 -8.52
N ALA A 498 32.13 -28.01 -9.50
CA ALA A 498 30.69 -28.13 -9.34
C ALA A 498 29.99 -28.43 -10.67
N PHE A 499 28.91 -29.20 -10.61
CA PHE A 499 28.00 -29.34 -11.75
C PHE A 499 26.57 -29.63 -11.29
N LYS A 500 25.61 -29.28 -12.15
CA LYS A 500 24.18 -29.53 -11.96
C LYS A 500 23.55 -29.96 -13.28
N GLU A 501 23.19 -31.24 -13.39
CA GLU A 501 22.66 -31.84 -14.61
C GLU A 501 21.56 -32.86 -14.32
N ARG A 502 20.79 -33.25 -15.35
CA ARG A 502 19.76 -34.27 -15.25
C ARG A 502 20.30 -35.59 -15.78
N TYR A 503 20.33 -36.60 -14.93
CA TYR A 503 20.82 -37.93 -15.29
C TYR A 503 19.76 -38.99 -15.02
N GLU A 504 19.62 -39.91 -15.97
CA GLU A 504 18.99 -41.20 -15.67
C GLU A 504 19.90 -41.99 -14.72
N PHE A 505 19.32 -42.88 -13.91
CA PHE A 505 20.07 -43.55 -12.85
C PHE A 505 21.38 -44.26 -13.31
N PRO A 506 21.42 -44.96 -14.47
CA PRO A 506 22.67 -45.54 -14.98
C PRO A 506 23.76 -44.50 -15.30
N GLU A 507 23.37 -43.37 -15.88
CA GLU A 507 24.29 -42.26 -16.20
C GLU A 507 24.78 -41.58 -14.92
N LEU A 508 23.90 -41.38 -13.95
CA LEU A 508 24.23 -40.83 -12.63
C LEU A 508 25.31 -41.68 -11.94
N LYS A 509 25.15 -43.00 -11.97
CA LYS A 509 26.12 -43.95 -11.41
C LYS A 509 27.48 -43.85 -12.10
N GLN A 510 27.49 -43.80 -13.43
CA GLN A 510 28.72 -43.66 -14.20
C GLN A 510 29.41 -42.33 -13.90
N LYS A 511 28.66 -41.23 -13.90
CA LYS A 511 29.18 -39.90 -13.59
C LYS A 511 29.77 -39.85 -12.18
N ALA A 512 29.07 -40.39 -11.18
CA ALA A 512 29.58 -40.45 -9.80
C ALA A 512 30.89 -41.23 -9.68
N TYR A 513 31.02 -42.32 -10.42
CA TYR A 513 32.27 -43.09 -10.47
C TYR A 513 33.41 -42.30 -11.14
N GLU A 514 33.15 -41.66 -12.28
CA GLU A 514 34.14 -40.85 -13.01
C GLU A 514 34.67 -39.72 -12.13
N THR A 515 33.78 -38.94 -11.51
CA THR A 515 34.16 -37.82 -10.65
C THR A 515 34.91 -38.29 -9.39
N TYR A 516 34.57 -39.45 -8.83
CA TYR A 516 35.33 -40.04 -7.72
C TYR A 516 36.75 -40.41 -8.14
N MET A 517 36.93 -41.00 -9.33
CA MET A 517 38.24 -41.40 -9.82
C MET A 517 39.11 -40.21 -10.20
N GLU A 518 38.51 -39.13 -10.69
CA GLU A 518 39.20 -37.89 -11.02
C GLU A 518 39.73 -37.18 -9.77
N TRP A 519 38.88 -37.01 -8.75
CA TRP A 519 39.21 -36.20 -7.57
C TRP A 519 39.81 -37.00 -6.40
N GLN A 520 39.58 -38.31 -6.36
CA GLN A 520 39.94 -39.20 -5.25
C GLN A 520 39.67 -38.59 -3.86
N PRO A 521 38.43 -38.17 -3.56
CA PRO A 521 38.13 -37.43 -2.35
C PRO A 521 38.28 -38.31 -1.10
N ASP A 522 38.75 -37.71 -0.01
CA ASP A 522 38.83 -38.34 1.31
C ASP A 522 37.45 -38.71 1.86
N VAL A 523 36.44 -37.88 1.53
CA VAL A 523 35.03 -38.13 1.88
C VAL A 523 34.15 -37.98 0.66
N PHE A 524 33.40 -39.05 0.36
CA PHE A 524 32.37 -39.06 -0.67
C PHE A 524 30.99 -39.13 0.00
N LEU A 525 30.25 -38.03 -0.01
CA LEU A 525 29.01 -37.84 0.73
C LEU A 525 27.81 -37.80 -0.22
N ILE A 526 26.80 -38.63 0.04
CA ILE A 526 25.56 -38.70 -0.76
C ILE A 526 24.35 -38.57 0.16
N GLU A 527 23.40 -37.70 -0.17
CA GLU A 527 22.10 -37.66 0.52
C GLU A 527 21.34 -38.97 0.28
N ALA A 528 21.04 -39.72 1.34
CA ALA A 528 20.40 -41.02 1.26
C ALA A 528 18.88 -40.92 1.05
N LYS A 529 18.46 -40.18 0.03
CA LYS A 529 17.06 -39.94 -0.34
C LYS A 529 16.85 -40.17 -1.83
N ALA A 530 15.67 -40.62 -2.22
CA ALA A 530 15.29 -40.87 -3.63
C ALA A 530 16.33 -41.70 -4.42
N ALA A 531 17.05 -41.08 -5.35
CA ALA A 531 18.09 -41.74 -6.17
C ALA A 531 19.39 -42.01 -5.41
N GLY A 532 19.61 -41.33 -4.29
CA GLY A 532 20.86 -41.44 -3.51
C GLY A 532 20.98 -42.77 -2.78
N SER A 533 19.90 -43.30 -2.19
CA SER A 533 19.93 -44.61 -1.52
C SER A 533 20.39 -45.77 -2.43
N PRO A 534 19.82 -45.95 -3.65
CA PRO A 534 20.31 -46.97 -4.58
C PRO A 534 21.72 -46.66 -5.12
N LEU A 535 22.08 -45.39 -5.29
CA LEU A 535 23.43 -45.00 -5.74
C LEU A 535 24.50 -45.38 -4.69
N VAL A 536 24.26 -45.10 -3.42
CA VAL A 536 25.13 -45.49 -2.30
C VAL A 536 25.39 -47.00 -2.31
N PHE A 537 24.33 -47.79 -2.48
CA PHE A 537 24.44 -49.25 -2.48
C PHE A 537 25.28 -49.78 -3.65
N GLU A 538 25.08 -49.24 -4.85
CA GLU A 538 25.83 -49.64 -6.04
C GLU A 538 27.30 -49.19 -5.97
N LEU A 539 27.59 -47.98 -5.51
CA LEU A 539 28.96 -47.48 -5.37
C LEU A 539 29.74 -48.27 -4.30
N ARG A 540 29.10 -48.63 -3.17
CA ARG A 540 29.73 -49.51 -2.16
C ARG A 540 30.03 -50.90 -2.71
N ARG A 541 29.15 -51.46 -3.57
CA ARG A 541 29.42 -52.73 -4.28
C ARG A 541 30.59 -52.63 -5.25
N MET A 542 30.83 -51.44 -5.81
CA MET A 542 32.00 -51.15 -6.64
C MET A 542 33.27 -50.89 -5.82
N GLY A 543 33.20 -50.96 -4.48
CA GLY A 543 34.33 -50.77 -3.58
C GLY A 543 34.59 -49.30 -3.20
N ILE A 544 33.69 -48.38 -3.55
CA ILE A 544 33.84 -46.96 -3.20
C ILE A 544 33.30 -46.73 -1.77
N PRO A 545 34.10 -46.15 -0.85
CA PRO A 545 33.66 -45.84 0.49
C PRO A 545 32.75 -44.60 0.50
N VAL A 546 31.44 -44.83 0.50
CA VAL A 546 30.42 -43.77 0.52
C VAL A 546 29.90 -43.52 1.94
N SER A 547 29.92 -42.25 2.34
CA SER A 547 29.26 -41.73 3.53
C SER A 547 27.83 -41.29 3.20
N GLU A 548 26.87 -41.71 4.02
CA GLU A 548 25.47 -41.30 3.86
C GLU A 548 25.20 -40.03 4.65
N PHE A 549 24.52 -39.07 4.03
CA PHE A 549 23.93 -37.92 4.70
C PHE A 549 22.42 -38.10 4.81
N SER A 550 21.86 -37.74 5.96
CA SER A 550 20.41 -37.72 6.16
C SER A 550 20.05 -36.55 7.07
N PRO A 551 19.27 -35.56 6.60
CA PRO A 551 18.89 -34.43 7.42
C PRO A 551 18.01 -34.87 8.61
N THR A 552 18.28 -34.32 9.79
CA THR A 552 17.51 -34.59 11.01
C THR A 552 16.06 -34.11 10.84
N LYS A 553 15.07 -34.94 11.25
CA LYS A 553 13.64 -34.57 11.14
C LYS A 553 13.35 -33.22 11.82
N GLY A 554 12.85 -32.26 11.04
CA GLY A 554 12.50 -30.91 11.51
C GLY A 554 13.53 -29.82 11.21
N ASN A 555 14.67 -30.16 10.60
CA ASN A 555 15.69 -29.18 10.19
C ASN A 555 15.45 -28.76 8.74
N ASP A 556 14.77 -27.63 8.55
CA ASP A 556 14.45 -27.09 7.23
C ASP A 556 15.70 -26.59 6.50
N LYS A 557 15.69 -26.51 5.15
CA LYS A 557 16.85 -26.11 4.32
C LYS A 557 17.46 -24.77 4.77
N ILE A 558 16.59 -23.83 5.15
CA ILE A 558 16.96 -22.53 5.71
C ILE A 558 17.81 -22.66 6.97
N VAL A 559 17.50 -23.59 7.88
CA VAL A 559 18.26 -23.76 9.12
C VAL A 559 19.66 -24.31 8.84
N ARG A 560 19.79 -25.26 7.91
CA ARG A 560 21.09 -25.77 7.45
C ARG A 560 21.96 -24.67 6.84
N MET A 561 21.34 -23.79 6.05
CA MET A 561 22.04 -22.66 5.45
C MET A 561 22.51 -21.63 6.48
N ASN A 562 21.66 -21.30 7.46
CA ASN A 562 22.05 -20.41 8.56
C ASN A 562 23.22 -21.00 9.39
N ALA A 563 23.25 -22.32 9.59
CA ALA A 563 24.32 -22.99 10.32
C ALA A 563 25.69 -22.91 9.62
N VAL A 564 25.76 -22.56 8.33
CA VAL A 564 27.02 -22.41 7.60
C VAL A 564 27.29 -20.96 7.16
N ALA A 565 26.32 -20.05 7.33
CA ALA A 565 26.44 -18.66 6.93
C ALA A 565 27.64 -17.93 7.55
N ASP A 566 27.94 -18.22 8.83
CA ASP A 566 29.08 -17.63 9.55
C ASP A 566 30.44 -17.98 8.92
N LEU A 567 30.55 -19.13 8.23
CA LEU A 567 31.79 -19.49 7.52
C LEU A 567 32.05 -18.55 6.34
N PHE A 568 30.98 -18.11 5.66
CA PHE A 568 31.07 -17.12 4.59
C PHE A 568 31.35 -15.73 5.18
N ALA A 569 30.60 -15.33 6.19
CA ALA A 569 30.76 -14.01 6.82
C ALA A 569 32.17 -13.81 7.43
N SER A 570 32.77 -14.88 7.98
CA SER A 570 34.15 -14.87 8.49
C SER A 570 35.23 -14.94 7.40
N GLY A 571 34.85 -15.00 6.13
CA GLY A 571 35.77 -14.98 4.99
C GLY A 571 36.58 -16.27 4.82
N ARG A 572 36.08 -17.40 5.32
CA ARG A 572 36.77 -18.71 5.27
C ARG A 572 36.48 -19.51 4.01
N ILE A 573 35.46 -19.11 3.24
CA ILE A 573 35.02 -19.83 2.03
C ILE A 573 35.47 -19.09 0.78
N TRP A 574 36.16 -19.83 -0.08
CA TRP A 574 36.76 -19.35 -1.32
C TRP A 574 36.15 -20.02 -2.56
N ALA A 575 36.13 -19.29 -3.67
CA ALA A 575 35.70 -19.80 -4.97
C ALA A 575 36.59 -19.24 -6.10
N PRO A 576 36.93 -20.05 -7.13
CA PRO A 576 37.70 -19.58 -8.28
C PRO A 576 36.83 -18.80 -9.27
N GLN A 577 37.44 -17.97 -10.11
CA GLN A 577 36.74 -17.30 -11.22
C GLN A 577 36.50 -18.28 -12.39
N ARG A 578 35.58 -19.23 -12.20
CA ARG A 578 35.21 -20.26 -13.18
C ARG A 578 33.69 -20.33 -13.27
N LYS A 579 33.18 -20.70 -14.45
CA LYS A 579 31.74 -20.78 -14.73
C LYS A 579 30.96 -21.62 -13.70
N PHE A 580 31.49 -22.78 -13.31
CA PHE A 580 30.85 -23.64 -12.32
C PHE A 580 30.74 -22.97 -10.94
N ALA A 581 31.71 -22.13 -10.57
CA ALA A 581 31.72 -21.43 -9.30
C ALA A 581 30.71 -20.28 -9.31
N ASP A 582 30.60 -19.56 -10.43
CA ASP A 582 29.56 -18.55 -10.62
C ASP A 582 28.16 -19.17 -10.49
N GLU A 583 27.92 -20.34 -11.09
CA GLU A 583 26.64 -21.05 -10.97
C GLU A 583 26.29 -21.38 -9.51
N VAL A 584 27.26 -21.84 -8.71
CA VAL A 584 27.06 -22.09 -7.26
C VAL A 584 26.79 -20.79 -6.51
N ILE A 585 27.59 -19.75 -6.75
CA ILE A 585 27.46 -18.44 -6.07
C ILE A 585 26.10 -17.81 -6.36
N GLU A 586 25.65 -17.83 -7.61
CA GLU A 586 24.35 -17.29 -8.03
C GLU A 586 23.18 -18.03 -7.36
N GLU A 587 23.23 -19.37 -7.32
CA GLU A 587 22.16 -20.15 -6.69
C GLU A 587 22.11 -19.93 -5.17
N VAL A 588 23.28 -19.84 -4.54
CA VAL A 588 23.42 -19.55 -3.10
C VAL A 588 22.96 -18.13 -2.77
N ALA A 589 23.32 -17.15 -3.60
CA ALA A 589 22.90 -15.76 -3.44
C ALA A 589 21.40 -15.56 -3.76
N ALA A 590 20.76 -16.48 -4.48
CA ALA A 590 19.32 -16.45 -4.71
C ALA A 590 18.51 -17.15 -3.60
N PHE A 591 19.12 -18.01 -2.78
CA PHE A 591 18.42 -18.81 -1.78
C PHE A 591 18.00 -17.98 -0.54
N PRO A 592 16.74 -18.05 -0.06
CA PRO A 592 15.73 -19.09 -0.34
C PRO A 592 14.72 -18.75 -1.45
N ALA A 593 14.87 -17.61 -2.12
CA ALA A 593 13.91 -17.12 -3.12
C ALA A 593 14.11 -17.73 -4.53
N GLY A 594 15.26 -18.36 -4.77
CA GLY A 594 15.64 -18.98 -6.04
C GLY A 594 14.73 -20.14 -6.47
N GLU A 595 14.73 -20.44 -7.77
CA GLU A 595 13.95 -21.55 -8.34
C GLU A 595 14.61 -22.92 -8.17
N HIS A 596 15.92 -22.93 -7.96
CA HIS A 596 16.73 -24.12 -7.78
C HIS A 596 17.48 -24.00 -6.45
N ASP A 597 17.60 -25.13 -5.75
CA ASP A 597 18.34 -25.22 -4.50
C ASP A 597 19.22 -26.48 -4.41
N ASP A 598 19.39 -27.22 -5.52
CA ASP A 598 20.16 -28.46 -5.59
C ASP A 598 21.66 -28.21 -5.29
N LEU A 599 22.25 -27.13 -5.81
CA LEU A 599 23.65 -26.77 -5.49
C LEU A 599 23.79 -26.26 -4.05
N VAL A 600 22.75 -25.63 -3.52
CA VAL A 600 22.69 -25.15 -2.13
C VAL A 600 22.64 -26.34 -1.17
N ASP A 601 21.85 -27.36 -1.47
CA ASP A 601 21.77 -28.59 -0.68
C ASP A 601 23.10 -29.35 -0.69
N SER A 602 23.71 -29.55 -1.86
CA SER A 602 25.03 -30.18 -1.96
C SER A 602 26.11 -29.41 -1.19
N MET A 603 26.15 -28.08 -1.31
CA MET A 603 27.09 -27.23 -0.58
C MET A 603 26.86 -27.27 0.94
N THR A 604 25.63 -27.08 1.41
CA THR A 604 25.34 -27.04 2.86
C THR A 604 25.67 -28.39 3.51
N GLN A 605 25.40 -29.50 2.83
CA GLN A 605 25.82 -30.84 3.25
C GLN A 605 27.35 -30.94 3.43
N ALA A 606 28.13 -30.45 2.46
CA ALA A 606 29.60 -30.44 2.53
C ALA A 606 30.11 -29.60 3.72
N LEU A 607 29.63 -28.36 3.83
CA LEU A 607 30.10 -27.40 4.84
C LEU A 607 29.71 -27.82 6.27
N LEU A 608 28.53 -28.40 6.46
CA LEU A 608 28.14 -28.99 7.75
C LEU A 608 29.06 -30.15 8.14
N ARG A 609 29.50 -30.96 7.17
CA ARG A 609 30.43 -32.06 7.43
C ARG A 609 31.80 -31.55 7.87
N PHE A 610 32.29 -30.47 7.27
CA PHE A 610 33.54 -29.83 7.72
C PHE A 610 33.44 -29.30 9.16
N ARG A 611 32.32 -28.66 9.54
CA ARG A 611 32.10 -28.21 10.93
C ARG A 611 32.06 -29.38 11.92
N GLN A 612 31.31 -30.44 11.59
CA GLN A 612 31.20 -31.62 12.47
C GLN A 612 32.51 -32.41 12.60
N GLY A 613 33.36 -32.36 11.57
CA GLY A 613 34.66 -33.03 11.56
C GLY A 613 35.75 -32.30 12.35
N GLY A 614 35.47 -31.12 12.91
CA GLY A 614 36.46 -30.33 13.67
C GLY A 614 37.56 -29.70 12.82
N PHE A 615 37.40 -29.65 11.49
CA PHE A 615 38.39 -29.07 10.59
C PHE A 615 38.40 -27.54 10.59
N LEU A 616 37.32 -26.91 11.09
CA LEU A 616 37.16 -25.45 11.21
C LEU A 616 36.50 -25.09 12.54
N SER A 617 37.12 -24.18 13.29
CA SER A 617 36.54 -23.50 14.45
C SER A 617 36.31 -22.02 14.14
N LEU A 618 35.15 -21.49 14.54
CA LEU A 618 34.87 -20.04 14.51
C LEU A 618 35.47 -19.37 15.75
N GLN A 619 35.76 -18.07 15.69
CA GLN A 619 36.24 -17.29 16.85
C GLN A 619 35.24 -17.26 18.02
N SER A 620 33.95 -17.54 17.74
CA SER A 620 32.87 -17.63 18.71
C SER A 620 32.66 -19.01 19.31
N ASP A 621 33.31 -20.05 18.75
CA ASP A 621 33.20 -21.40 19.27
C ASP A 621 33.99 -21.47 20.60
N GLU A 622 33.43 -22.13 21.63
CA GLU A 622 34.18 -22.35 22.88
C GLU A 622 35.48 -23.10 22.55
N GLU A 623 36.62 -22.62 23.07
CA GLU A 623 37.84 -23.41 23.05
C GLU A 623 37.53 -24.76 23.71
N ASP A 624 37.71 -25.87 23.00
CA ASP A 624 37.75 -27.22 23.57
C ASP A 624 38.95 -27.31 24.54
N ARG A 625 38.82 -26.69 25.71
CA ARG A 625 39.67 -26.99 26.85
C ARG A 625 39.19 -28.34 27.33
N GLU A 626 39.86 -29.40 26.87
CA GLU A 626 39.77 -30.69 27.55
C GLU A 626 39.92 -30.43 29.05
N PRO A 627 38.91 -30.73 29.89
CA PRO A 627 39.07 -30.59 31.31
C PRO A 627 40.16 -31.58 31.72
N VAL A 628 41.34 -31.06 32.10
CA VAL A 628 42.42 -31.86 32.67
C VAL A 628 41.91 -32.40 34.01
N PHE A 629 41.31 -33.59 33.98
CA PHE A 629 40.92 -34.31 35.18
C PHE A 629 42.20 -34.65 35.96
N HIS A 630 42.56 -33.79 36.91
CA HIS A 630 43.56 -34.14 37.92
C HIS A 630 42.99 -35.27 38.76
N ARG A 631 43.48 -36.48 38.51
CA ARG A 631 43.18 -37.65 39.33
C ARG A 631 43.65 -37.34 40.74
N LYS A 632 42.72 -37.09 41.68
CA LYS A 632 43.05 -37.01 43.10
C LYS A 632 43.58 -38.37 43.53
N VAL A 633 44.90 -38.46 43.72
CA VAL A 633 45.55 -39.59 44.37
C VAL A 633 45.12 -39.56 45.84
N ALA A 634 44.24 -40.47 46.23
CA ALA A 634 44.00 -40.76 47.64
C ALA A 634 45.14 -41.65 48.13
N TYR A 635 45.99 -41.10 49.01
CA TYR A 635 46.91 -41.90 49.80
C TYR A 635 46.09 -42.59 50.91
N TYR A 636 46.10 -43.92 50.91
CA TYR A 636 45.90 -44.72 52.13
C TYR A 636 47.23 -44.87 52.85
#